data_AF-A0A947QEK0-F1
#
_entry.id   AF-A0A947QEK0-F1
#
_cell.length_a   1.000
_cell.length_b   1.000
_cell.length_c   1.000
_cell.angle_alpha   90.00
_cell.angle_beta   90.00
_cell.angle_gamma   90.00
#
_symmetry.space_group_name_H-M   'P 1'
#
loop_
_entity.id
_entity.type
_entity.pdbx_description
1 polymer ?
#
loop_
_entity_poly.entity_id
_entity_poly.type
_entity_poly.pdbx_seq_one_letter_code
_entity_poly.pdbx_strand_id
1 'polypeptide(L)'
;MQYKSPSRLPARDAAARYPLIAVSILAMIFSCRSPVQPGGYSARAARADFTLGFIVSGSSVAAATAAASGNGRASPRLLLPTAVSLTVRLEPSVDGLSSADPQTVAMEPSADGSARASVTFRDVVAGEYAITAEAKDASGDVAFRQSSTIDLRSSSGPVTLSLVPAVSVPMPALIGEQADFALAAGASETFIVPPSVFGGTRGMLSPASSDIVFFIQSMDGTLLDSGAADDAVVADTLPEDADLYLTVYNRSAGPVTVHYRAAYSVRYAADPASGISASVDFAGYLSGSPVVVKKTAIRGAAIRDGITERLDWNTAANGSGTAYAQGQSIIMGRENITLYPIWTTTVNPASDSVLGKIGPAGGVVFYDQGSVVGGWRYLEAAPSDLSSSAPWAPGADIAVAAANNAACGTGMANTSAIIQAAGDAGTYAAKLCADYSVNGYGDWYLPTDIELSLMYTNVHAKGLGDFAGGKRYWTSINNDDLNAWEIEFVPDNPGKVSSVQAYTDRHTRAIRAFRSGNPTYTVTYYPNGSTSGSAPVDVAGYEAGDAITVKGKPGSLIKAGSAFGGWNAAANGSGTTYGEGSTLTIASSDVRLYASWLDESSPYIGALSFVPAGSFQYSASPADLSTLTRPYLMAKHEITRSQYLAVMGADPSLSAYSSNGASSPDDPVQNVNWYMAIAFCNRLSIAEGLTPVYSVAGVDFNTLIHSAIPTAANDAAWEAVTTSAVADGYRIPTSLQWMWAAMGATSDRSNGYTGTGANTTGYAKGYAGSSELGAAQANVGSYAWYDANSGGKTHPVGTAGGGGYPNELDIFDMSGNVEEIVRDRPIAIGAVTDFDGGTNGSSYLFGAAFKYNAAKCALNPYSNNTNNHATFGEAYGIRVIRYP
;
A
#
# COMPACT_ATOMS: atom_id res chain seq x y z
N MET A 1 14.41 -36.91 63.98
CA MET A 1 15.38 -36.19 63.12
C MET A 1 14.75 -34.82 62.88
N GLN A 2 15.02 -33.73 63.63
CA GLN A 2 16.33 -33.17 64.02
C GLN A 2 17.11 -32.90 62.72
N TYR A 3 17.28 -31.68 62.18
CA TYR A 3 17.85 -30.41 62.69
C TYR A 3 17.44 -29.27 61.70
N LYS A 4 17.48 -27.93 61.92
CA LYS A 4 17.81 -27.02 63.04
C LYS A 4 17.19 -25.61 62.74
N SER A 5 17.01 -24.74 63.74
CA SER A 5 17.01 -23.27 63.60
C SER A 5 18.23 -22.68 64.35
N PRO A 6 18.87 -21.59 63.87
CA PRO A 6 18.58 -20.22 64.37
C PRO A 6 18.82 -19.11 63.28
N SER A 7 18.67 -17.79 63.45
CA SER A 7 18.45 -16.90 64.62
C SER A 7 17.90 -15.50 64.23
N ARG A 8 16.98 -14.96 65.05
CA ARG A 8 16.80 -13.55 65.54
C ARG A 8 17.29 -12.36 64.68
N LEU A 9 16.41 -11.47 64.16
CA LEU A 9 15.82 -10.22 64.76
C LEU A 9 16.70 -8.95 64.64
N PRO A 10 16.19 -7.68 64.65
CA PRO A 10 14.78 -7.20 64.74
C PRO A 10 14.34 -6.02 63.80
N ALA A 11 13.02 -5.83 63.71
CA ALA A 11 12.23 -4.57 63.63
C ALA A 11 12.57 -3.41 62.64
N ARG A 12 11.62 -3.13 61.72
CA ARG A 12 10.87 -1.84 61.69
C ARG A 12 9.56 -1.91 60.90
N ASP A 13 8.67 -0.97 61.21
CA ASP A 13 7.28 -0.76 60.79
C ASP A 13 6.81 -1.26 59.41
N ALA A 14 5.75 -2.07 59.43
CA ALA A 14 4.76 -2.14 58.35
C ALA A 14 3.37 -2.38 58.97
N ALA A 15 2.42 -1.48 58.71
CA ALA A 15 1.11 -1.49 59.37
C ALA A 15 0.25 -2.70 58.95
N ALA A 16 -0.38 -3.36 59.93
CA ALA A 16 -1.47 -4.29 59.68
C ALA A 16 -2.60 -3.55 58.95
N ARG A 17 -2.86 -3.93 57.69
CA ARG A 17 -4.05 -3.51 56.95
C ARG A 17 -5.20 -4.45 57.32
N TYR A 18 -6.36 -3.87 57.63
CA TYR A 18 -7.61 -4.62 57.68
C TYR A 18 -7.93 -5.19 56.29
N PRO A 19 -8.51 -6.40 56.18
CA PRO A 19 -8.80 -7.01 54.89
C PRO A 19 -9.93 -6.26 54.17
N LEU A 20 -9.72 -5.92 52.90
CA LEU A 20 -10.83 -5.60 52.01
C LEU A 20 -11.66 -6.87 51.77
N ILE A 21 -12.98 -6.71 51.62
CA ILE A 21 -13.81 -7.74 50.98
C ILE A 21 -13.43 -7.75 49.50
N ALA A 22 -12.57 -8.69 49.11
CA ALA A 22 -12.19 -8.89 47.73
C ALA A 22 -13.19 -9.84 47.07
N VAL A 23 -14.05 -9.29 46.21
CA VAL A 23 -14.70 -10.08 45.16
C VAL A 23 -13.71 -10.15 44.01
N SER A 24 -13.37 -11.35 43.55
CA SER A 24 -12.37 -11.56 42.50
C SER A 24 -12.96 -12.37 41.36
N ILE A 25 -12.83 -11.84 40.15
CA ILE A 25 -13.06 -12.55 38.89
C ILE A 25 -11.71 -13.08 38.43
N LEU A 26 -11.55 -14.39 38.38
CA LEU A 26 -10.32 -15.07 37.99
C LEU A 26 -10.54 -15.75 36.64
N ALA A 27 -9.87 -15.26 35.60
CA ALA A 27 -9.80 -15.92 34.30
C ALA A 27 -8.59 -16.86 34.24
N MET A 28 -8.77 -18.08 33.72
CA MET A 28 -7.70 -19.03 33.41
C MET A 28 -7.91 -19.63 32.02
N ILE A 29 -6.83 -19.78 31.25
CA ILE A 29 -6.83 -20.49 29.97
C ILE A 29 -6.70 -22.00 30.25
N PHE A 30 -7.73 -22.79 29.94
CA PHE A 30 -7.73 -24.24 30.25
C PHE A 30 -7.19 -25.11 29.12
N SER A 31 -7.29 -24.67 27.87
CA SER A 31 -6.62 -25.30 26.73
C SER A 31 -6.55 -24.35 25.54
N CYS A 32 -5.42 -24.36 24.84
CA CYS A 32 -5.28 -23.83 23.48
C CYS A 32 -4.89 -25.00 22.57
N ARG A 33 -5.74 -25.35 21.59
CA ARG A 33 -5.36 -26.30 20.53
C ARG A 33 -4.72 -25.53 19.37
N SER A 34 -3.43 -25.24 19.51
CA SER A 34 -2.63 -24.74 18.39
C SER A 34 -2.56 -25.79 17.27
N PRO A 35 -2.82 -25.44 15.99
CA PRO A 35 -2.55 -26.32 14.86
C PRO A 35 -1.06 -26.43 14.48
N VAL A 36 -0.19 -25.64 15.10
CA VAL A 36 1.16 -25.37 14.56
C VAL A 36 2.23 -26.16 15.32
N GLN A 37 2.76 -27.19 14.65
CA GLN A 37 4.05 -27.81 14.97
C GLN A 37 5.21 -26.80 14.80
N PRO A 38 6.30 -26.90 15.58
CA PRO A 38 7.41 -25.96 15.49
C PRO A 38 8.26 -26.19 14.22
N GLY A 39 7.91 -25.52 13.12
CA GLY A 39 8.75 -25.41 11.93
C GLY A 39 8.01 -25.12 10.62
N GLY A 40 8.39 -24.04 9.93
CA GLY A 40 7.98 -23.76 8.55
C GLY A 40 7.04 -22.57 8.38
N TYR A 41 7.59 -21.42 7.96
CA TYR A 41 6.78 -20.24 7.63
C TYR A 41 6.09 -20.40 6.27
N SER A 42 4.77 -20.33 6.26
CA SER A 42 3.99 -19.75 5.16
C SER A 42 2.90 -18.88 5.76
N ALA A 43 2.60 -17.73 5.15
CA ALA A 43 1.81 -16.66 5.77
C ALA A 43 0.29 -16.93 5.78
N ARG A 44 -0.15 -18.00 6.44
CA ARG A 44 -1.51 -18.11 6.98
C ARG A 44 -1.45 -17.87 8.47
N ALA A 45 -2.14 -16.83 8.94
CA ALA A 45 -2.19 -16.51 10.35
C ALA A 45 -2.74 -17.71 11.14
N ALA A 46 -2.00 -18.20 12.12
CA ALA A 46 -2.37 -19.39 12.89
C ALA A 46 -3.68 -19.12 13.63
N ARG A 47 -4.71 -19.92 13.38
CA ARG A 47 -5.99 -19.85 14.08
C ARG A 47 -6.07 -20.92 15.15
N ALA A 48 -6.64 -20.60 16.31
CA ALA A 48 -6.71 -21.51 17.44
C ALA A 48 -8.08 -21.50 18.11
N ASP A 49 -8.50 -22.69 18.56
CA ASP A 49 -9.60 -22.86 19.51
C ASP A 49 -9.03 -22.77 20.92
N PHE A 50 -9.60 -21.90 21.75
CA PHE A 50 -9.21 -21.77 23.16
C PHE A 50 -10.39 -21.56 24.10
N THR A 51 -10.26 -22.08 25.32
CA THR A 51 -11.28 -21.99 26.37
C THR A 51 -10.78 -21.19 27.56
N LEU A 52 -11.51 -20.13 27.89
CA LEU A 52 -11.34 -19.32 29.10
C LEU A 52 -12.35 -19.80 30.16
N GLY A 53 -11.85 -20.28 31.29
CA GLY A 53 -12.68 -20.54 32.47
C GLY A 53 -12.62 -19.35 33.42
N PHE A 54 -13.78 -18.94 33.92
CA PHE A 54 -13.95 -17.83 34.83
C PHE A 54 -14.46 -18.33 36.17
N ILE A 55 -13.87 -17.85 37.26
CA ILE A 55 -14.32 -18.08 38.64
C ILE A 55 -14.60 -16.73 39.26
N VAL A 56 -15.85 -16.48 39.66
CA VAL A 56 -16.25 -15.31 40.45
C VAL A 56 -16.43 -15.78 41.88
N SER A 57 -15.69 -15.21 42.82
CA SER A 57 -15.75 -15.60 44.24
C SER A 57 -15.75 -14.39 45.16
N GLY A 58 -16.49 -14.49 46.27
CA GLY A 58 -16.46 -13.54 47.38
C GLY A 58 -15.88 -14.18 48.63
N SER A 59 -14.95 -13.50 49.30
CA SER A 59 -14.37 -13.98 50.55
C SER A 59 -15.35 -13.85 51.73
N SER A 60 -15.64 -14.95 52.43
CA SER A 60 -16.32 -14.89 53.73
C SER A 60 -15.32 -14.73 54.88
N VAL A 61 -15.70 -13.95 55.90
CA VAL A 61 -15.05 -13.95 57.21
C VAL A 61 -16.02 -14.55 58.22
N ALA A 62 -15.77 -15.80 58.61
CA ALA A 62 -15.95 -16.37 59.96
C ALA A 62 -16.25 -17.89 59.90
N ALA A 63 -15.26 -18.70 60.27
CA ALA A 63 -15.47 -20.07 60.73
C ALA A 63 -15.02 -20.17 62.19
N ALA A 64 -15.88 -20.73 63.05
CA ALA A 64 -15.81 -20.76 64.51
C ALA A 64 -15.86 -19.36 65.20
N THR A 65 -16.67 -19.13 66.25
CA THR A 65 -17.25 -20.10 67.19
C THR A 65 -18.62 -19.64 67.68
N ALA A 66 -19.64 -20.50 67.56
CA ALA A 66 -20.87 -20.41 68.33
C ALA A 66 -21.32 -21.84 68.70
N ALA A 67 -21.07 -22.23 69.95
CA ALA A 67 -21.56 -23.47 70.53
C ALA A 67 -22.27 -23.13 71.85
N ALA A 68 -23.57 -23.48 71.91
CA ALA A 68 -24.56 -23.02 72.90
C ALA A 68 -24.83 -21.49 72.87
N SER A 69 -26.06 -20.99 73.05
CA SER A 69 -27.33 -21.63 73.45
C SER A 69 -28.47 -21.33 72.46
N GLY A 70 -29.44 -22.24 72.33
CA GLY A 70 -30.41 -22.23 71.23
C GLY A 70 -31.51 -21.17 71.30
N ASN A 71 -31.87 -20.65 70.13
CA ASN A 71 -33.25 -20.46 69.67
C ASN A 71 -33.23 -20.38 68.13
N GLY A 72 -34.20 -21.01 67.46
CA GLY A 72 -34.12 -21.26 66.02
C GLY A 72 -34.22 -19.99 65.15
N ARG A 73 -33.11 -19.58 64.54
CA ARG A 73 -33.07 -18.74 63.33
C ARG A 73 -32.00 -19.29 62.36
N ALA A 74 -32.24 -19.10 61.07
CA ALA A 74 -31.50 -19.77 60.01
C ALA A 74 -30.01 -19.38 59.96
N SER A 75 -29.16 -20.33 59.54
CA SER A 75 -27.76 -20.09 59.21
C SER A 75 -27.63 -18.94 58.19
N PRO A 76 -26.62 -18.06 58.31
CA PRO A 76 -26.37 -17.04 57.29
C PRO A 76 -26.14 -17.70 55.93
N ARG A 77 -27.06 -17.47 54.99
CA ARG A 77 -26.88 -17.89 53.61
C ARG A 77 -25.81 -16.99 52.98
N LEU A 78 -24.86 -17.66 52.33
CA LEU A 78 -23.81 -17.08 51.52
C LEU A 78 -24.43 -16.20 50.42
N LEU A 79 -24.21 -14.89 50.49
CA LEU A 79 -24.56 -13.97 49.40
C LEU A 79 -23.53 -14.17 48.27
N LEU A 80 -23.87 -15.05 47.33
CA LEU A 80 -23.28 -15.04 46.00
C LEU A 80 -23.51 -13.65 45.38
N PRO A 81 -22.56 -13.11 44.59
CA PRO A 81 -22.90 -12.03 43.67
C PRO A 81 -24.04 -12.52 42.76
N THR A 82 -25.03 -11.66 42.51
CA THR A 82 -26.31 -11.99 41.84
C THR A 82 -26.19 -12.41 40.37
N ALA A 83 -24.96 -12.56 39.86
CA ALA A 83 -24.66 -12.86 38.47
C ALA A 83 -25.15 -14.26 38.05
N VAL A 84 -26.07 -14.30 37.08
CA VAL A 84 -26.58 -15.54 36.46
C VAL A 84 -25.96 -15.80 35.09
N SER A 85 -25.35 -14.78 34.46
CA SER A 85 -24.72 -14.91 33.14
C SER A 85 -23.42 -14.11 33.04
N LEU A 86 -22.55 -14.53 32.12
CA LEU A 86 -21.28 -13.88 31.81
C LEU A 86 -21.17 -13.67 30.30
N THR A 87 -21.08 -12.42 29.86
CA THR A 87 -20.76 -12.04 28.46
C THR A 87 -19.27 -11.73 28.35
N VAL A 88 -18.57 -12.31 27.39
CA VAL A 88 -17.14 -12.07 27.13
C VAL A 88 -16.94 -11.62 25.69
N ARG A 89 -16.19 -10.52 25.52
CA ARG A 89 -15.83 -9.90 24.24
C ARG A 89 -14.32 -9.99 24.01
N LEU A 90 -13.94 -10.15 22.75
CA LEU A 90 -12.56 -10.10 22.25
C LEU A 90 -12.47 -9.04 21.16
N GLU A 91 -11.81 -7.94 21.47
CA GLU A 91 -11.55 -6.83 20.56
C GLU A 91 -10.06 -6.83 20.20
N PRO A 92 -9.67 -6.86 18.91
CA PRO A 92 -8.26 -6.86 18.55
C PRO A 92 -7.61 -5.52 18.95
N SER A 93 -6.43 -5.56 19.55
CA SER A 93 -5.71 -4.34 19.95
C SER A 93 -4.82 -3.75 18.83
N VAL A 94 -4.88 -4.32 17.62
CA VAL A 94 -4.18 -3.87 16.41
C VAL A 94 -5.08 -4.03 15.18
N ASP A 95 -4.95 -3.09 14.23
CA ASP A 95 -5.75 -3.08 13.00
C ASP A 95 -5.46 -4.29 12.09
N GLY A 96 -6.48 -4.74 11.36
CA GLY A 96 -6.39 -5.83 10.38
C GLY A 96 -6.78 -7.22 10.89
N LEU A 97 -7.15 -7.36 12.17
CA LEU A 97 -7.74 -8.58 12.74
C LEU A 97 -9.27 -8.42 12.87
N SER A 98 -10.02 -9.51 12.69
CA SER A 98 -11.46 -9.54 12.98
C SER A 98 -11.71 -9.71 14.48
N SER A 99 -12.64 -8.94 15.04
CA SER A 99 -13.19 -9.21 16.38
C SER A 99 -13.93 -10.56 16.40
N ALA A 100 -14.00 -11.19 17.57
CA ALA A 100 -14.79 -12.40 17.74
C ALA A 100 -16.15 -12.06 18.37
N ASP A 101 -17.21 -12.74 17.93
CA ASP A 101 -18.57 -12.48 18.42
C ASP A 101 -18.67 -12.63 19.95
N PRO A 102 -19.33 -11.69 20.65
CA PRO A 102 -19.52 -11.75 22.10
C PRO A 102 -20.19 -13.06 22.53
N GLN A 103 -19.49 -13.85 23.33
CA GLN A 103 -20.02 -15.12 23.84
C GLN A 103 -20.68 -14.87 25.19
N THR A 104 -21.95 -15.28 25.34
CA THR A 104 -22.67 -15.20 26.62
C THR A 104 -23.00 -16.60 27.11
N VAL A 105 -22.64 -16.90 28.36
CA VAL A 105 -22.86 -18.20 29.00
C VAL A 105 -23.55 -18.01 30.35
N ALA A 106 -24.32 -19.00 30.78
CA ALA A 106 -24.83 -19.05 32.15
C ALA A 106 -23.67 -19.26 33.15
N MET A 107 -23.80 -18.71 34.34
CA MET A 107 -22.87 -18.96 35.45
C MET A 107 -23.39 -20.12 36.30
N GLU A 108 -22.58 -21.16 36.48
CA GLU A 108 -22.93 -22.29 37.34
C GLU A 108 -22.44 -22.06 38.78
N PRO A 109 -23.34 -22.08 39.79
CA PRO A 109 -22.95 -21.93 41.19
C PRO A 109 -22.24 -23.20 41.70
N SER A 110 -21.14 -23.00 42.41
CA SER A 110 -20.31 -24.04 43.01
C SER A 110 -20.49 -24.10 44.53
N ALA A 111 -20.34 -25.30 45.10
CA ALA A 111 -20.56 -25.56 46.52
C ALA A 111 -19.60 -24.83 47.48
N ASP A 112 -18.50 -24.27 46.95
CA ASP A 112 -17.55 -23.41 47.66
C ASP A 112 -17.97 -21.93 47.75
N GLY A 113 -19.09 -21.55 47.12
CA GLY A 113 -19.55 -20.16 47.07
C GLY A 113 -18.99 -19.34 45.91
N SER A 114 -18.31 -19.98 44.97
CA SER A 114 -17.98 -19.35 43.69
C SER A 114 -19.08 -19.57 42.66
N ALA A 115 -19.20 -18.67 41.69
CA ALA A 115 -19.93 -18.90 40.44
C ALA A 115 -18.90 -19.10 39.32
N ARG A 116 -19.07 -20.13 38.49
CA ARG A 116 -18.09 -20.55 37.50
C ARG A 116 -18.71 -20.56 36.10
N ALA A 117 -17.93 -20.15 35.11
CA ALA A 117 -18.33 -20.14 33.71
C ALA A 117 -17.16 -20.61 32.84
N SER A 118 -17.44 -21.07 31.62
CA SER A 118 -16.39 -21.38 30.65
C SER A 118 -16.84 -20.97 29.25
N VAL A 119 -16.04 -20.15 28.61
CA VAL A 119 -16.28 -19.60 27.27
C VAL A 119 -15.24 -20.16 26.33
N THR A 120 -15.68 -20.77 25.24
CA THR A 120 -14.78 -21.29 24.19
C THR A 120 -14.92 -20.42 22.95
N PHE A 121 -13.82 -19.80 22.55
CA PHE A 121 -13.72 -19.13 21.26
C PHE A 121 -13.07 -20.08 20.25
N ARG A 122 -13.57 -20.06 19.01
CA ARG A 122 -13.13 -20.95 17.93
C ARG A 122 -12.60 -20.14 16.76
N ASP A 123 -11.64 -20.73 16.04
CA ASP A 123 -11.04 -20.17 14.83
C ASP A 123 -10.48 -18.74 14.98
N VAL A 124 -10.07 -18.36 16.21
CA VAL A 124 -9.53 -17.01 16.48
C VAL A 124 -8.09 -16.91 15.99
N VAL A 125 -7.77 -15.84 15.28
CA VAL A 125 -6.41 -15.57 14.79
C VAL A 125 -5.46 -15.28 15.96
N ALA A 126 -4.26 -15.86 15.95
CA ALA A 126 -3.24 -15.59 16.95
C ALA A 126 -2.76 -14.12 16.86
N GLY A 127 -3.08 -13.34 17.89
CA GLY A 127 -2.77 -11.92 18.00
C GLY A 127 -2.98 -11.41 19.42
N GLU A 128 -2.87 -10.09 19.60
CA GLU A 128 -3.15 -9.42 20.86
C GLU A 128 -4.59 -8.87 20.86
N TYR A 129 -5.29 -9.08 21.97
CA TYR A 129 -6.70 -8.75 22.12
C TYR A 129 -6.96 -8.08 23.47
N ALA A 130 -7.85 -7.10 23.49
CA ALA A 130 -8.57 -6.68 24.68
C ALA A 130 -9.71 -7.68 24.96
N ILE A 131 -9.65 -8.35 26.10
CA ILE A 131 -10.77 -9.07 26.70
C ILE A 131 -11.59 -8.09 27.52
N THR A 132 -12.92 -8.12 27.35
CA THR A 132 -13.86 -7.53 28.31
C THR A 132 -14.86 -8.60 28.76
N ALA A 133 -15.02 -8.77 30.07
CA ALA A 133 -15.95 -9.70 30.68
C ALA A 133 -17.00 -8.94 31.52
N GLU A 134 -18.27 -9.26 31.31
CA GLU A 134 -19.43 -8.66 31.97
C GLU A 134 -20.26 -9.75 32.66
N ALA A 135 -20.26 -9.78 33.98
CA ALA A 135 -21.15 -10.63 34.76
C ALA A 135 -22.47 -9.88 35.00
N LYS A 136 -23.58 -10.49 34.60
CA LYS A 136 -24.93 -9.91 34.64
C LYS A 136 -25.85 -10.69 35.55
N ASP A 137 -26.69 -9.97 36.28
CA ASP A 137 -27.64 -10.53 37.23
C ASP A 137 -28.92 -11.07 36.56
N ALA A 138 -29.86 -11.54 37.38
CA ALA A 138 -31.14 -12.09 36.92
C ALA A 138 -32.06 -11.06 36.24
N SER A 139 -31.80 -9.76 36.43
CA SER A 139 -32.46 -8.63 35.76
C SER A 139 -31.90 -8.41 34.35
N GLY A 140 -30.67 -8.88 34.09
CA GLY A 140 -29.91 -8.63 32.88
C GLY A 140 -28.93 -7.45 33.00
N ASP A 141 -28.87 -6.82 34.18
CA ASP A 141 -28.02 -5.67 34.46
C ASP A 141 -26.58 -6.10 34.77
N VAL A 142 -25.62 -5.24 34.42
CA VAL A 142 -24.19 -5.54 34.56
C VAL A 142 -23.77 -5.35 36.03
N ALA A 143 -23.85 -6.43 36.80
CA ALA A 143 -23.38 -6.47 38.18
C ALA A 143 -21.86 -6.24 38.28
N PHE A 144 -21.08 -6.73 37.30
CA PHE A 144 -19.62 -6.51 37.25
C PHE A 144 -19.12 -6.43 35.80
N ARG A 145 -18.24 -5.46 35.48
CA ARG A 145 -17.50 -5.39 34.20
C ARG A 145 -16.01 -5.29 34.47
N GLN A 146 -15.20 -5.96 33.66
CA GLN A 146 -13.74 -5.86 33.72
C GLN A 146 -13.09 -6.06 32.35
N SER A 147 -11.97 -5.36 32.11
CA SER A 147 -11.18 -5.49 30.88
C SER A 147 -9.70 -5.75 31.17
N SER A 148 -9.01 -6.45 30.27
CA SER A 148 -7.57 -6.75 30.30
C SER A 148 -7.07 -7.05 28.89
N THR A 149 -5.77 -7.01 28.64
CA THR A 149 -5.18 -7.55 27.40
C THR A 149 -4.76 -9.01 27.55
N ILE A 150 -4.69 -9.71 26.41
CA ILE A 150 -4.16 -11.07 26.25
C ILE A 150 -3.40 -11.17 24.91
N ASP A 151 -2.24 -11.82 24.90
CA ASP A 151 -1.53 -12.15 23.65
C ASP A 151 -1.58 -13.66 23.38
N LEU A 152 -2.34 -14.05 22.35
CA LEU A 152 -2.51 -15.44 21.94
C LEU A 152 -1.29 -16.00 21.20
N ARG A 153 -0.30 -15.17 20.83
CA ARG A 153 0.95 -15.59 20.17
C ARG A 153 1.95 -16.23 21.15
N SER A 154 1.89 -15.87 22.43
CA SER A 154 2.86 -16.27 23.47
C SER A 154 2.26 -17.12 24.61
N SER A 155 0.93 -17.21 24.69
CA SER A 155 0.20 -17.90 25.76
C SER A 155 0.24 -19.44 25.64
N SER A 156 1.18 -20.07 26.34
CA SER A 156 1.36 -21.55 26.40
C SER A 156 1.01 -22.18 27.76
N GLY A 157 0.38 -21.44 28.66
CA GLY A 157 -0.03 -21.91 29.99
C GLY A 157 -1.09 -21.03 30.65
N PRO A 158 -1.54 -21.37 31.87
CA PRO A 158 -2.59 -20.62 32.58
C PRO A 158 -2.09 -19.22 32.99
N VAL A 159 -2.56 -18.20 32.27
CA VAL A 159 -2.43 -16.79 32.67
C VAL A 159 -3.46 -16.50 33.76
N THR A 160 -3.03 -15.88 34.85
CA THR A 160 -3.89 -15.51 35.99
C THR A 160 -4.05 -13.99 36.03
N LEU A 161 -5.27 -13.49 35.79
CA LEU A 161 -5.58 -12.06 35.88
C LEU A 161 -6.11 -11.75 37.29
N SER A 162 -5.40 -10.88 38.03
CA SER A 162 -5.79 -10.44 39.36
C SER A 162 -6.27 -8.99 39.31
N LEU A 163 -7.45 -8.75 39.88
CA LEU A 163 -8.30 -7.65 39.46
C LEU A 163 -8.82 -6.86 40.67
N VAL A 164 -8.60 -5.54 40.67
CA VAL A 164 -8.92 -4.60 41.75
C VAL A 164 -10.06 -3.67 41.28
N PRO A 165 -11.01 -3.26 42.14
CA PRO A 165 -12.08 -2.35 41.75
C PRO A 165 -11.56 -1.01 41.22
N ALA A 166 -12.24 -0.44 40.23
CA ALA A 166 -11.89 0.84 39.66
C ALA A 166 -12.27 1.99 40.62
N VAL A 167 -11.27 2.67 41.17
CA VAL A 167 -11.43 4.00 41.78
C VAL A 167 -10.33 4.90 41.22
N SER A 168 -10.71 5.85 40.35
CA SER A 168 -9.80 6.87 39.82
C SER A 168 -10.35 8.27 40.09
N VAL A 169 -10.19 8.73 41.33
CA VAL A 169 -10.17 10.17 41.65
C VAL A 169 -8.99 10.42 42.59
N PRO A 170 -8.09 11.38 42.31
CA PRO A 170 -7.10 11.80 43.30
C PRO A 170 -7.82 12.61 44.37
N MET A 171 -7.84 12.14 45.62
CA MET A 171 -8.36 12.94 46.73
C MET A 171 -7.45 14.15 47.02
N PRO A 172 -7.97 15.38 47.03
CA PRO A 172 -7.32 16.49 47.71
C PRO A 172 -7.33 16.26 49.22
N ALA A 173 -6.34 16.79 49.94
CA ALA A 173 -6.36 16.79 51.40
C ALA A 173 -7.44 17.76 51.92
N LEU A 174 -8.48 17.23 52.55
CA LEU A 174 -9.63 18.01 53.01
C LEU A 174 -9.36 18.70 54.36
N ILE A 175 -9.30 20.04 54.32
CA ILE A 175 -9.75 20.90 55.42
C ILE A 175 -10.57 22.05 54.79
N GLY A 176 -11.90 21.98 54.86
CA GLY A 176 -12.74 23.19 54.89
C GLY A 176 -13.66 23.55 53.72
N GLU A 177 -13.77 22.79 52.62
CA GLU A 177 -14.67 23.14 51.50
C GLU A 177 -15.66 22.02 51.11
N GLN A 178 -16.83 22.43 50.62
CA GLN A 178 -17.82 21.53 49.99
C GLN A 178 -17.22 20.86 48.76
N ALA A 179 -17.39 19.54 48.66
CA ALA A 179 -17.11 18.79 47.45
C ALA A 179 -18.44 18.36 46.82
N ASP A 180 -18.68 18.85 45.60
CA ASP A 180 -19.80 18.43 44.75
C ASP A 180 -19.40 17.14 44.02
N PHE A 181 -20.22 16.08 44.13
CA PHE A 181 -20.05 14.82 43.41
C PHE A 181 -21.20 14.57 42.44
N ALA A 182 -20.88 13.98 41.28
CA ALA A 182 -21.85 13.64 40.24
C ALA A 182 -22.30 12.19 40.39
N LEU A 183 -23.61 11.96 40.52
CA LEU A 183 -24.21 10.62 40.49
C LEU A 183 -25.02 10.43 39.19
N ALA A 184 -24.96 9.23 38.61
CA ALA A 184 -25.80 8.87 37.48
C ALA A 184 -27.22 8.53 37.98
N ALA A 185 -28.25 9.04 37.30
CA ALA A 185 -29.65 8.76 37.64
C ALA A 185 -29.93 7.23 37.65
N GLY A 186 -30.58 6.76 38.71
CA GLY A 186 -30.90 5.34 38.93
C GLY A 186 -29.75 4.45 39.44
N ALA A 187 -28.54 4.98 39.67
CA ALA A 187 -27.42 4.20 40.21
C ALA A 187 -27.51 4.00 41.73
N SER A 188 -27.13 2.81 42.21
CA SER A 188 -26.94 2.52 43.64
C SER A 188 -25.44 2.45 43.98
N GLU A 189 -24.97 3.38 44.82
CA GLU A 189 -23.59 3.38 45.34
C GLU A 189 -23.54 3.00 46.82
N THR A 190 -22.52 2.21 47.19
CA THR A 190 -22.22 1.88 48.60
C THR A 190 -21.12 2.82 49.13
N PHE A 191 -21.46 3.74 50.02
CA PHE A 191 -20.50 4.67 50.59
C PHE A 191 -19.67 4.06 51.72
N ILE A 192 -18.35 4.02 51.53
CA ILE A 192 -17.38 3.68 52.58
C ILE A 192 -16.70 4.96 53.05
N VAL A 193 -17.06 5.45 54.25
CA VAL A 193 -16.42 6.62 54.85
C VAL A 193 -14.97 6.27 55.24
N PRO A 194 -13.95 6.95 54.68
CA PRO A 194 -12.56 6.57 54.93
C PRO A 194 -12.12 6.92 56.37
N PRO A 195 -11.23 6.12 57.00
CA PRO A 195 -10.78 6.35 58.39
C PRO A 195 -10.17 7.73 58.68
N SER A 196 -9.74 8.46 57.65
CA SER A 196 -9.21 9.83 57.74
C SER A 196 -10.25 10.84 58.25
N VAL A 197 -11.55 10.62 58.02
CA VAL A 197 -12.64 11.48 58.52
C VAL A 197 -12.73 11.45 60.05
N PHE A 198 -12.28 10.36 60.69
CA PHE A 198 -12.35 10.16 62.15
C PHE A 198 -11.12 10.68 62.92
N GLY A 199 -10.36 11.61 62.34
CA GLY A 199 -9.44 12.47 63.12
C GLY A 199 -8.37 11.74 63.93
N GLY A 200 -7.77 10.67 63.38
CA GLY A 200 -6.57 10.05 63.94
C GLY A 200 -6.71 9.34 65.29
N THR A 201 -7.93 9.23 65.86
CA THR A 201 -8.14 8.59 67.18
C THR A 201 -8.09 7.06 67.07
N ARG A 202 -6.87 6.51 66.98
CA ARG A 202 -6.64 5.07 67.00
C ARG A 202 -6.93 4.48 68.39
N GLY A 203 -8.13 3.93 68.54
CA GLY A 203 -8.50 3.06 69.66
C GLY A 203 -9.83 3.45 70.30
N MET A 204 -10.64 2.43 70.62
CA MET A 204 -11.93 2.55 71.32
C MET A 204 -13.08 3.21 70.52
N LEU A 205 -13.54 2.51 69.48
CA LEU A 205 -14.98 2.40 69.24
C LEU A 205 -15.33 0.91 69.37
N SER A 206 -16.01 0.55 70.47
CA SER A 206 -16.66 -0.76 70.59
C SER A 206 -17.97 -0.75 69.77
N PRO A 207 -18.54 -1.91 69.37
CA PRO A 207 -19.76 -2.01 68.55
C PRO A 207 -21.06 -1.62 69.29
N ALA A 208 -21.07 -0.47 69.97
CA ALA A 208 -22.13 0.00 70.86
C ALA A 208 -22.10 1.52 71.16
N SER A 209 -21.38 2.34 70.38
CA SER A 209 -21.23 3.78 70.63
C SER A 209 -21.98 4.64 69.61
N SER A 210 -23.08 5.22 70.06
CA SER A 210 -24.03 6.06 69.32
C SER A 210 -23.51 7.49 69.00
N ASP A 211 -22.25 7.63 68.58
CA ASP A 211 -21.58 8.94 68.40
C ASP A 211 -21.40 9.39 66.92
N ILE A 212 -21.89 8.59 65.97
CA ILE A 212 -21.97 8.94 64.54
C ILE A 212 -23.43 8.85 64.10
N VAL A 213 -23.97 9.96 63.60
CA VAL A 213 -25.32 10.04 63.00
C VAL A 213 -25.18 10.65 61.62
N PHE A 214 -25.84 10.06 60.62
CA PHE A 214 -25.94 10.62 59.28
C PHE A 214 -27.37 11.09 58.99
N PHE A 215 -27.48 12.12 58.17
CA PHE A 215 -28.73 12.68 57.66
C PHE A 215 -28.63 12.77 56.15
N ILE A 216 -29.63 12.24 55.44
CA ILE A 216 -29.82 12.44 54.00
C ILE A 216 -30.95 13.46 53.85
N GLN A 217 -30.65 14.60 53.23
CA GLN A 217 -31.60 15.69 53.05
C GLN A 217 -31.71 16.07 51.57
N SER A 218 -32.90 16.47 51.12
CA SER A 218 -33.06 17.17 49.85
C SER A 218 -32.63 18.63 49.97
N MET A 219 -32.42 19.29 48.82
CA MET A 219 -31.99 20.69 48.74
C MET A 219 -32.91 21.73 49.40
N ASP A 220 -34.17 21.40 49.66
CA ASP A 220 -35.11 22.24 50.43
C ASP A 220 -34.96 22.07 51.97
N GLY A 221 -34.05 21.21 52.42
CA GLY A 221 -33.81 20.90 53.83
C GLY A 221 -34.69 19.78 54.39
N THR A 222 -35.60 19.19 53.59
CA THR A 222 -36.43 18.07 54.04
C THR A 222 -35.55 16.86 54.33
N LEU A 223 -35.70 16.29 55.53
CA LEU A 223 -35.01 15.06 55.92
C LEU A 223 -35.66 13.87 55.22
N LEU A 224 -34.89 13.17 54.39
CA LEU A 224 -35.32 11.99 53.64
C LEU A 224 -35.03 10.71 54.43
N ASP A 225 -33.87 10.62 55.08
CA ASP A 225 -33.50 9.49 55.94
C ASP A 225 -32.44 9.89 56.98
N SER A 226 -32.33 9.14 58.08
CA SER A 226 -31.31 9.32 59.11
C SER A 226 -31.10 8.07 59.97
N GLY A 227 -29.86 7.79 60.37
CA GLY A 227 -29.54 6.62 61.18
C GLY A 227 -28.19 6.70 61.89
N ALA A 228 -27.89 5.66 62.66
CA ALA A 228 -26.61 5.47 63.34
C ALA A 228 -25.72 4.49 62.55
N ALA A 229 -24.39 4.58 62.72
CA ALA A 229 -23.41 3.84 61.91
C ALA A 229 -23.50 2.29 61.97
N ASP A 230 -24.26 1.71 62.90
CA ASP A 230 -24.46 0.26 63.02
C ASP A 230 -25.77 -0.25 62.35
N ASP A 231 -26.64 0.65 61.85
CA ASP A 231 -27.87 0.27 61.13
C ASP A 231 -27.63 0.20 59.61
N ALA A 232 -28.10 -0.89 58.98
CA ALA A 232 -28.12 -1.03 57.53
C ALA A 232 -29.25 -0.17 56.95
N VAL A 233 -28.91 1.03 56.50
CA VAL A 233 -29.83 1.98 55.87
C VAL A 233 -30.35 1.40 54.55
N VAL A 234 -31.67 1.31 54.45
CA VAL A 234 -32.36 1.06 53.18
C VAL A 234 -33.21 2.29 52.90
N ALA A 235 -32.64 3.23 52.14
CA ALA A 235 -33.41 4.33 51.57
C ALA A 235 -34.31 3.76 50.47
N ASP A 236 -35.46 3.20 50.87
CA ASP A 236 -36.33 2.33 50.06
C ASP A 236 -37.04 3.09 48.91
N THR A 237 -36.79 4.40 48.78
CA THR A 237 -36.99 5.20 47.56
C THR A 237 -36.31 6.57 47.70
N LEU A 238 -35.11 6.74 47.13
CA LEU A 238 -34.61 8.09 46.80
C LEU A 238 -35.31 8.56 45.51
N PRO A 239 -35.70 9.85 45.37
CA PRO A 239 -36.25 10.34 44.11
C PRO A 239 -35.20 10.27 43.00
N GLU A 240 -35.59 9.78 41.81
CA GLU A 240 -34.67 9.54 40.67
C GLU A 240 -33.85 10.77 40.24
N ASP A 241 -34.34 11.98 40.53
CA ASP A 241 -33.78 13.27 40.08
C ASP A 241 -33.34 14.23 41.22
N ALA A 242 -33.11 13.74 42.44
CA ALA A 242 -32.80 14.61 43.59
C ALA A 242 -31.33 15.04 43.66
N ASP A 243 -31.09 16.36 43.75
CA ASP A 243 -29.86 16.92 44.33
C ASP A 243 -29.93 16.73 45.87
N LEU A 244 -28.92 16.07 46.45
CA LEU A 244 -28.93 15.52 47.81
C LEU A 244 -27.77 16.04 48.66
N TYR A 245 -28.03 16.30 49.94
CA TYR A 245 -27.03 16.54 50.97
C TYR A 245 -26.92 15.33 51.89
N LEU A 246 -25.73 14.73 51.94
CA LEU A 246 -25.34 13.75 52.97
C LEU A 246 -24.55 14.48 54.05
N THR A 247 -25.13 14.66 55.23
CA THR A 247 -24.45 15.24 56.39
C THR A 247 -24.12 14.17 57.39
N VAL A 248 -22.82 13.90 57.59
CA VAL A 248 -22.31 13.01 58.63
C VAL A 248 -21.90 13.85 59.84
N TYR A 249 -22.52 13.60 60.99
CA TYR A 249 -22.22 14.29 62.24
C TYR A 249 -21.41 13.41 63.18
N ASN A 250 -20.23 13.90 63.59
CA ASN A 250 -19.44 13.33 64.68
C ASN A 250 -19.26 14.38 65.78
N ARG A 251 -19.61 14.00 67.02
CA ARG A 251 -19.52 14.86 68.22
C ARG A 251 -18.16 15.49 68.48
N SER A 252 -17.06 14.91 67.99
CA SER A 252 -15.70 15.43 68.21
C SER A 252 -15.13 16.24 67.04
N ALA A 253 -15.79 16.26 65.88
CA ALA A 253 -15.25 16.86 64.64
C ALA A 253 -16.19 17.86 63.95
N GLY A 254 -17.49 17.86 64.29
CA GLY A 254 -18.51 18.67 63.63
C GLY A 254 -19.16 17.96 62.43
N PRO A 255 -20.13 18.62 61.76
CA PRO A 255 -20.79 18.08 60.56
C PRO A 255 -19.86 18.16 59.34
N VAL A 256 -19.78 17.06 58.59
CA VAL A 256 -19.25 17.04 57.22
C VAL A 256 -20.44 16.84 56.28
N THR A 257 -20.72 17.83 55.43
CA THR A 257 -21.77 17.77 54.42
C THR A 257 -21.18 17.58 53.04
N VAL A 258 -21.58 16.51 52.37
CA VAL A 258 -21.26 16.23 50.96
C VAL A 258 -22.49 16.49 50.12
N HIS A 259 -22.31 17.10 48.96
CA HIS A 259 -23.40 17.46 48.05
C HIS A 259 -23.32 16.61 46.78
N TYR A 260 -24.40 15.91 46.47
CA TYR A 260 -24.53 15.06 45.30
C TYR A 260 -25.51 15.70 44.34
N ARG A 261 -25.10 15.83 43.07
CA ARG A 261 -25.97 16.36 42.01
C ARG A 261 -26.22 15.31 40.94
N ALA A 262 -27.42 15.32 40.40
CA ALA A 262 -27.76 14.48 39.26
C ALA A 262 -27.02 14.94 37.99
N ALA A 263 -26.35 14.01 37.31
CA ALA A 263 -25.59 14.26 36.10
C ALA A 263 -26.22 13.56 34.88
N TYR A 264 -26.31 14.30 33.78
CA TYR A 264 -26.98 13.91 32.54
C TYR A 264 -25.98 13.83 31.38
N SER A 265 -26.30 13.02 30.37
CA SER A 265 -25.41 12.74 29.24
C SER A 265 -26.05 13.09 27.90
N VAL A 266 -25.20 13.29 26.88
CA VAL A 266 -25.61 13.40 25.48
C VAL A 266 -25.17 12.15 24.73
N ARG A 267 -26.14 11.36 24.28
CA ARG A 267 -25.92 10.16 23.49
C ARG A 267 -26.15 10.46 22.01
N TYR A 268 -25.19 10.14 21.16
CA TYR A 268 -25.41 10.11 19.72
C TYR A 268 -25.91 8.71 19.35
N ALA A 269 -26.98 8.64 18.57
CA ALA A 269 -27.58 7.39 18.13
C ALA A 269 -26.98 6.95 16.79
N ALA A 270 -26.72 5.65 16.65
CA ALA A 270 -26.39 5.05 15.37
C ALA A 270 -27.66 4.91 14.53
N ASP A 271 -27.54 5.07 13.20
CA ASP A 271 -28.60 4.67 12.28
C ASP A 271 -28.72 3.13 12.28
N PRO A 272 -29.90 2.55 12.62
CA PRO A 272 -30.12 1.11 12.62
C PRO A 272 -29.78 0.39 11.30
N ALA A 273 -29.79 1.10 10.17
CA ALA A 273 -29.43 0.54 8.86
C ALA A 273 -27.91 0.58 8.55
N SER A 274 -27.12 1.34 9.29
CA SER A 274 -25.74 1.70 8.91
C SER A 274 -24.66 0.74 9.41
N GLY A 275 -24.91 -0.03 10.47
CA GLY A 275 -23.91 -0.90 11.12
C GLY A 275 -22.76 -0.16 11.84
N ILE A 276 -22.80 1.17 11.94
CA ILE A 276 -21.73 1.98 12.56
C ILE A 276 -21.98 2.13 14.07
N SER A 277 -20.94 1.96 14.89
CA SER A 277 -20.99 2.23 16.33
C SER A 277 -20.95 3.75 16.63
N ALA A 278 -21.96 4.28 17.31
CA ALA A 278 -21.98 5.68 17.72
C ALA A 278 -21.07 5.98 18.91
N SER A 279 -20.42 7.15 18.91
CA SER A 279 -19.69 7.66 20.08
C SER A 279 -20.67 8.16 21.15
N VAL A 280 -20.46 7.77 22.41
CA VAL A 280 -21.21 8.31 23.55
C VAL A 280 -20.37 9.42 24.20
N ASP A 281 -21.01 10.51 24.63
CA ASP A 281 -20.37 11.51 25.49
C ASP A 281 -20.57 11.13 26.95
N PHE A 282 -19.53 10.56 27.57
CA PHE A 282 -19.57 10.12 28.97
C PHE A 282 -19.27 11.24 29.98
N ALA A 283 -19.18 12.48 29.53
CA ALA A 283 -19.13 13.62 30.43
C ALA A 283 -20.48 13.76 31.16
N GLY A 284 -20.47 13.64 32.48
CA GLY A 284 -21.64 13.90 33.32
C GLY A 284 -21.87 15.41 33.43
N TYR A 285 -22.93 15.91 32.79
CA TYR A 285 -23.27 17.31 32.78
C TYR A 285 -24.34 17.64 33.82
N LEU A 286 -24.14 18.70 34.61
CA LEU A 286 -25.15 19.21 35.53
C LEU A 286 -26.27 19.92 34.76
N SER A 287 -27.49 19.88 35.28
CA SER A 287 -28.62 20.61 34.71
C SER A 287 -28.31 22.11 34.59
N GLY A 288 -28.66 22.72 33.45
CA GLY A 288 -28.31 24.10 33.11
C GLY A 288 -26.91 24.29 32.50
N SER A 289 -26.06 23.26 32.46
CA SER A 289 -24.74 23.35 31.82
C SER A 289 -24.85 23.43 30.29
N PRO A 290 -24.05 24.27 29.60
CA PRO A 290 -23.95 24.25 28.16
C PRO A 290 -23.09 23.08 27.66
N VAL A 291 -23.60 22.35 26.67
CA VAL A 291 -22.92 21.23 26.00
C VAL A 291 -22.84 21.51 24.51
N VAL A 292 -21.63 21.49 23.96
CA VAL A 292 -21.40 21.72 22.54
C VAL A 292 -21.65 20.42 21.76
N VAL A 293 -22.60 20.44 20.82
CA VAL A 293 -22.90 19.31 19.95
C VAL A 293 -21.65 18.93 19.15
N LYS A 294 -21.21 17.67 19.29
CA LYS A 294 -19.98 17.18 18.68
C LYS A 294 -20.04 17.29 17.16
N LYS A 295 -18.94 17.74 16.56
CA LYS A 295 -18.71 17.73 15.10
C LYS A 295 -18.36 16.33 14.59
N THR A 296 -19.05 15.29 15.09
CA THR A 296 -18.77 13.90 14.75
C THR A 296 -19.06 13.61 13.28
N ALA A 297 -18.21 12.83 12.62
CA ALA A 297 -18.42 12.39 11.25
C ALA A 297 -19.49 11.30 11.20
N ILE A 298 -20.66 11.62 10.65
CA ILE A 298 -21.68 10.63 10.26
C ILE A 298 -21.54 10.44 8.75
N ARG A 299 -21.29 9.21 8.29
CA ARG A 299 -21.41 8.88 6.85
C ARG A 299 -22.91 8.78 6.55
N GLY A 300 -23.41 9.71 5.73
CA GLY A 300 -24.80 9.67 5.26
C GLY A 300 -25.02 8.66 4.13
N ALA A 301 -26.28 8.49 3.74
CA ALA A 301 -26.59 7.87 2.45
C ALA A 301 -25.89 8.68 1.34
N ALA A 302 -25.26 7.98 0.39
CA ALA A 302 -24.59 8.63 -0.74
C ALA A 302 -25.63 9.29 -1.64
N ILE A 303 -25.57 10.62 -1.74
CA ILE A 303 -26.49 11.41 -2.56
C ILE A 303 -26.08 11.42 -4.03
N ARG A 304 -24.77 11.29 -4.30
CA ARG A 304 -24.16 11.27 -5.63
C ARG A 304 -22.70 10.85 -5.55
N ASP A 305 -22.24 9.95 -6.42
CA ASP A 305 -20.80 9.72 -6.71
C ASP A 305 -19.91 9.53 -5.45
N GLY A 306 -20.45 8.88 -4.41
CA GLY A 306 -19.78 8.66 -3.11
C GLY A 306 -19.82 9.85 -2.13
N ILE A 307 -20.33 11.00 -2.57
CA ILE A 307 -20.58 12.20 -1.76
C ILE A 307 -21.83 11.96 -0.90
N THR A 308 -21.74 12.30 0.38
CA THR A 308 -22.79 12.09 1.38
C THR A 308 -23.29 13.42 1.93
N GLU A 309 -24.61 13.53 2.15
CA GLU A 309 -25.16 14.73 2.78
C GLU A 309 -25.00 14.65 4.30
N ARG A 310 -24.20 15.56 4.86
CA ARG A 310 -24.17 15.88 6.28
C ARG A 310 -25.14 17.03 6.52
N LEU A 311 -26.24 16.75 7.21
CA LEU A 311 -27.17 17.76 7.71
C LEU A 311 -26.90 17.97 9.20
N ASP A 312 -27.82 17.58 10.07
CA ASP A 312 -27.84 17.99 11.49
C ASP A 312 -28.27 16.85 12.42
N TRP A 313 -28.32 17.13 13.72
CA TRP A 313 -28.81 16.22 14.75
C TRP A 313 -30.26 16.55 15.15
N ASN A 314 -31.04 15.57 15.60
CA ASN A 314 -32.43 15.73 16.06
C ASN A 314 -32.71 14.93 17.33
N THR A 315 -33.59 15.40 18.20
CA THR A 315 -33.99 14.63 19.40
C THR A 315 -34.89 13.42 19.14
N ALA A 316 -35.40 13.25 17.91
CA ALA A 316 -36.24 12.11 17.51
C ALA A 316 -35.75 11.44 16.21
N ALA A 317 -35.77 10.10 16.19
CA ALA A 317 -35.28 9.28 15.07
C ALA A 317 -36.04 9.48 13.74
N ASN A 318 -37.26 10.03 13.80
CA ASN A 318 -38.10 10.34 12.64
C ASN A 318 -37.98 11.80 12.17
N GLY A 319 -37.07 12.59 12.74
CA GLY A 319 -36.87 14.01 12.43
C GLY A 319 -37.94 14.95 12.98
N SER A 320 -38.93 14.47 13.75
CA SER A 320 -40.01 15.33 14.29
C SER A 320 -39.66 16.06 15.59
N GLY A 321 -38.46 15.84 16.14
CA GLY A 321 -37.95 16.49 17.33
C GLY A 321 -37.21 17.79 17.04
N THR A 322 -36.51 18.31 18.04
CA THR A 322 -35.73 19.55 17.93
C THR A 322 -34.44 19.30 17.16
N ALA A 323 -34.21 20.08 16.10
CA ALA A 323 -32.97 20.05 15.34
C ALA A 323 -31.86 20.88 16.03
N TYR A 324 -30.64 20.36 16.01
CA TYR A 324 -29.44 21.00 16.53
C TYR A 324 -28.31 20.97 15.52
N ALA A 325 -27.78 22.15 15.20
CA ALA A 325 -26.62 22.29 14.33
C ALA A 325 -25.35 21.79 15.02
N GLN A 326 -24.38 21.33 14.23
CA GLN A 326 -23.11 20.88 14.79
C GLN A 326 -22.31 22.05 15.38
N GLY A 327 -21.77 21.89 16.58
CA GLY A 327 -21.14 22.98 17.33
C GLY A 327 -22.14 23.94 18.01
N GLN A 328 -23.46 23.74 17.86
CA GLN A 328 -24.44 24.47 18.65
C GLN A 328 -24.35 24.05 20.12
N SER A 329 -24.53 25.01 21.04
CA SER A 329 -24.67 24.71 22.47
C SER A 329 -26.11 24.30 22.79
N ILE A 330 -26.26 23.13 23.42
CA ILE A 330 -27.48 22.67 24.08
C ILE A 330 -27.35 23.01 25.57
N ILE A 331 -28.41 23.54 26.18
CA ILE A 331 -28.48 23.64 27.65
C ILE A 331 -29.06 22.33 28.18
N MET A 332 -28.34 21.64 29.06
CA MET A 332 -28.78 20.34 29.58
C MET A 332 -30.01 20.50 30.46
N GLY A 333 -31.03 19.69 30.19
CA GLY A 333 -32.26 19.59 30.99
C GLY A 333 -32.07 18.78 32.26
N ARG A 334 -33.13 18.09 32.69
CA ARG A 334 -33.09 17.06 33.74
C ARG A 334 -33.24 15.64 33.18
N GLU A 335 -32.82 15.44 31.93
CA GLU A 335 -32.96 14.18 31.21
C GLU A 335 -31.74 13.94 30.32
N ASN A 336 -31.44 12.68 30.02
CA ASN A 336 -30.43 12.31 29.02
C ASN A 336 -30.93 12.64 27.61
N ILE A 337 -30.13 13.36 26.82
CA ILE A 337 -30.50 13.73 25.45
C ILE A 337 -29.95 12.69 24.48
N THR A 338 -30.82 12.10 23.66
CA THR A 338 -30.38 11.26 22.52
C THR A 338 -30.54 12.04 21.22
N LEU A 339 -29.47 12.12 20.44
CA LEU A 339 -29.40 12.81 19.16
C LEU A 339 -29.29 11.80 18.01
N TYR A 340 -30.25 11.86 17.08
CA TYR A 340 -30.35 11.06 15.87
C TYR A 340 -29.96 11.91 14.64
N PRO A 341 -29.37 11.32 13.58
CA PRO A 341 -29.09 12.06 12.35
C PRO A 341 -30.38 12.49 11.63
N ILE A 342 -30.41 13.71 11.09
CA ILE A 342 -31.43 14.14 10.12
C ILE A 342 -30.98 13.77 8.71
N TRP A 343 -31.86 13.09 7.98
CA TRP A 343 -31.73 12.89 6.54
C TRP A 343 -32.78 13.73 5.80
N THR A 344 -32.37 14.41 4.73
CA THR A 344 -33.29 14.99 3.73
C THR A 344 -33.89 13.85 2.91
N THR A 345 -35.21 13.74 2.86
CA THR A 345 -35.91 12.72 2.06
C THR A 345 -36.07 13.09 0.58
N THR A 346 -35.39 14.16 0.14
CA THR A 346 -35.58 14.75 -1.20
C THR A 346 -34.22 15.00 -1.84
N VAL A 347 -33.55 13.93 -2.27
CA VAL A 347 -32.39 14.03 -3.17
C VAL A 347 -32.88 14.29 -4.59
N ASN A 348 -32.45 15.40 -5.18
CA ASN A 348 -32.46 15.60 -6.62
C ASN A 348 -31.02 15.66 -7.14
N PRO A 349 -30.47 14.55 -7.67
CA PRO A 349 -29.09 14.47 -8.19
C PRO A 349 -28.78 15.47 -9.32
N ALA A 350 -29.77 16.17 -9.86
CA ALA A 350 -29.61 17.21 -10.87
C ALA A 350 -29.65 18.66 -10.33
N SER A 351 -30.07 18.91 -9.08
CA SER A 351 -30.15 20.28 -8.53
C SER A 351 -29.38 20.51 -7.23
N ASP A 352 -28.99 19.47 -6.49
CA ASP A 352 -28.39 19.63 -5.18
C ASP A 352 -26.88 19.89 -5.28
N SER A 353 -26.45 21.03 -4.73
CA SER A 353 -25.04 21.41 -4.73
C SER A 353 -24.24 20.50 -3.80
N VAL A 354 -23.30 19.76 -4.36
CA VAL A 354 -22.36 18.91 -3.62
C VAL A 354 -21.31 19.72 -2.84
N LEU A 355 -21.23 21.04 -3.06
CA LEU A 355 -20.23 21.90 -2.43
C LEU A 355 -20.52 22.06 -0.93
N GLY A 356 -19.52 21.82 -0.09
CA GLY A 356 -19.65 21.79 1.37
C GLY A 356 -20.15 20.45 1.93
N LYS A 357 -20.45 19.46 1.08
CA LYS A 357 -20.85 18.10 1.49
C LYS A 357 -19.62 17.21 1.74
N ILE A 358 -19.82 16.05 2.35
CA ILE A 358 -18.73 15.15 2.74
C ILE A 358 -18.37 14.22 1.58
N GLY A 359 -17.11 14.25 1.16
CA GLY A 359 -16.60 13.42 0.08
C GLY A 359 -16.30 11.97 0.51
N PRO A 360 -15.92 11.09 -0.44
CA PRO A 360 -15.72 9.67 -0.17
C PRO A 360 -14.65 9.39 0.90
N ALA A 361 -13.61 10.23 0.97
CA ALA A 361 -12.52 10.11 1.94
C ALA A 361 -12.83 10.79 3.29
N GLY A 362 -14.04 11.31 3.49
CA GLY A 362 -14.48 11.98 4.72
C GLY A 362 -14.06 13.46 4.83
N GLY A 363 -13.46 14.00 3.77
CA GLY A 363 -13.14 15.41 3.62
C GLY A 363 -14.34 16.24 3.16
N VAL A 364 -14.12 17.49 2.77
CA VAL A 364 -15.19 18.39 2.28
C VAL A 364 -15.01 18.67 0.80
N VAL A 365 -16.05 18.40 0.01
CA VAL A 365 -16.08 18.70 -1.43
C VAL A 365 -16.18 20.21 -1.64
N PHE A 366 -15.23 20.79 -2.37
CA PHE A 366 -15.12 22.25 -2.56
C PHE A 366 -15.23 22.69 -4.02
N TYR A 367 -15.22 21.74 -4.97
CA TYR A 367 -15.37 22.02 -6.40
C TYR A 367 -16.10 20.87 -7.12
N ASP A 368 -16.91 21.23 -8.12
CA ASP A 368 -17.55 20.33 -9.09
C ASP A 368 -17.43 20.98 -10.46
N GLN A 369 -16.74 20.33 -11.41
CA GLN A 369 -16.60 20.84 -12.78
C GLN A 369 -17.82 20.51 -13.69
N GLY A 370 -18.84 19.85 -13.16
CA GLY A 370 -20.13 19.56 -13.81
C GLY A 370 -20.16 18.25 -14.61
N SER A 371 -19.02 17.78 -15.12
CA SER A 371 -18.88 16.51 -15.84
C SER A 371 -17.51 15.86 -15.56
N VAL A 372 -17.30 14.62 -16.01
CA VAL A 372 -15.99 13.97 -15.89
C VAL A 372 -15.11 14.43 -17.06
N VAL A 373 -14.06 15.22 -16.76
CA VAL A 373 -13.06 15.68 -17.74
C VAL A 373 -11.67 15.42 -17.16
N GLY A 374 -10.76 14.89 -17.98
CA GLY A 374 -9.42 14.52 -17.50
C GLY A 374 -9.40 13.37 -16.49
N GLY A 375 -10.47 12.56 -16.41
CA GLY A 375 -10.58 11.42 -15.50
C GLY A 375 -11.14 11.72 -14.11
N TRP A 376 -11.40 12.99 -13.78
CA TRP A 376 -11.98 13.40 -12.49
C TRP A 376 -13.19 14.33 -12.70
N ARG A 377 -13.89 14.70 -11.62
CA ARG A 377 -15.00 15.66 -11.63
C ARG A 377 -14.99 16.62 -10.43
N TYR A 378 -14.74 16.07 -9.26
CA TYR A 378 -14.85 16.75 -7.97
C TYR A 378 -13.48 16.94 -7.34
N LEU A 379 -13.34 17.98 -6.51
CA LEU A 379 -12.21 18.12 -5.59
C LEU A 379 -12.68 18.07 -4.14
N GLU A 380 -11.99 17.26 -3.33
CA GLU A 380 -12.20 17.07 -1.90
C GLU A 380 -10.98 17.57 -1.11
N ALA A 381 -11.21 18.40 -0.10
CA ALA A 381 -10.17 18.87 0.81
C ALA A 381 -10.01 17.90 1.99
N ALA A 382 -8.78 17.64 2.41
CA ALA A 382 -8.48 16.71 3.50
C ALA A 382 -9.22 17.08 4.80
N PRO A 383 -9.66 16.10 5.62
CA PRO A 383 -10.45 16.36 6.83
C PRO A 383 -9.83 17.34 7.83
N SER A 384 -8.49 17.37 7.93
CA SER A 384 -7.70 18.23 8.82
C SER A 384 -6.42 18.72 8.12
N ASP A 385 -5.72 19.70 8.72
CA ASP A 385 -4.37 20.06 8.28
C ASP A 385 -3.42 18.88 8.46
N LEU A 386 -2.49 18.69 7.52
CA LEU A 386 -1.45 17.66 7.59
C LEU A 386 -0.23 18.16 8.38
N SER A 387 0.03 19.47 8.35
CA SER A 387 1.05 20.12 9.15
C SER A 387 0.71 21.60 9.37
N SER A 388 1.14 22.15 10.51
CA SER A 388 1.16 23.59 10.80
C SER A 388 2.53 24.24 10.56
N SER A 389 3.56 23.42 10.29
CA SER A 389 4.97 23.83 10.12
C SER A 389 5.64 22.86 9.14
N ALA A 390 5.62 23.17 7.85
CA ALA A 390 6.38 22.44 6.85
C ALA A 390 6.96 23.38 5.78
N PRO A 391 8.20 23.15 5.31
CA PRO A 391 8.72 23.83 4.13
C PRO A 391 8.00 23.33 2.88
N TRP A 392 8.00 24.14 1.82
CA TRP A 392 7.42 23.77 0.52
C TRP A 392 8.15 22.56 -0.08
N ALA A 393 9.49 22.59 -0.01
CA ALA A 393 10.40 21.58 -0.52
C ALA A 393 11.73 21.60 0.29
N PRO A 394 12.60 20.58 0.18
CA PRO A 394 13.78 20.44 1.02
C PRO A 394 14.97 21.26 0.49
N GLY A 395 15.28 22.37 1.16
CA GLY A 395 16.45 23.20 0.85
C GLY A 395 16.10 24.57 0.27
N ALA A 396 17.13 25.33 -0.11
CA ALA A 396 17.00 26.73 -0.47
C ALA A 396 16.79 27.00 -1.98
N ASP A 397 17.16 26.05 -2.84
CA ASP A 397 17.26 26.23 -4.29
C ASP A 397 16.78 24.94 -4.98
N ILE A 398 15.62 25.01 -5.64
CA ILE A 398 15.09 23.90 -6.44
C ILE A 398 14.51 24.45 -7.74
N ALA A 399 15.26 24.24 -8.82
CA ALA A 399 14.87 24.60 -10.19
C ALA A 399 13.73 23.69 -10.73
N VAL A 400 12.52 23.82 -10.17
CA VAL A 400 11.33 23.08 -10.63
C VAL A 400 10.74 23.75 -11.87
N ALA A 401 11.39 23.56 -13.02
CA ALA A 401 10.98 24.15 -14.31
C ALA A 401 9.59 23.68 -14.83
N ALA A 402 8.92 22.77 -14.12
CA ALA A 402 7.67 22.13 -14.54
C ALA A 402 6.49 22.23 -13.54
N ALA A 403 6.65 22.87 -12.37
CA ALA A 403 5.61 22.94 -11.32
C ALA A 403 4.95 24.32 -11.19
N ASN A 404 4.63 24.96 -12.32
CA ASN A 404 4.09 26.32 -12.37
C ASN A 404 2.71 26.44 -13.03
N ASN A 405 2.01 25.32 -13.27
CA ASN A 405 0.68 25.39 -13.86
C ASN A 405 -0.38 25.68 -12.79
N ALA A 406 -0.85 26.92 -12.76
CA ALA A 406 -1.84 27.44 -11.81
C ALA A 406 -3.29 26.94 -12.05
N ALA A 407 -3.56 26.23 -13.15
CA ALA A 407 -4.92 25.80 -13.50
C ALA A 407 -5.59 24.95 -12.39
N CYS A 408 -6.93 24.92 -12.38
CA CYS A 408 -7.66 23.99 -11.54
C CYS A 408 -7.45 22.55 -12.06
N GLY A 409 -7.12 21.61 -11.17
CA GLY A 409 -6.83 20.21 -11.53
C GLY A 409 -5.37 19.91 -11.83
N THR A 410 -4.44 20.88 -11.76
CA THR A 410 -3.00 20.64 -12.05
C THR A 410 -2.12 20.51 -10.81
N GLY A 411 -2.68 20.61 -9.59
CA GLY A 411 -1.93 20.44 -8.35
C GLY A 411 -1.22 19.09 -8.23
N MET A 412 -1.82 18.01 -8.72
CA MET A 412 -1.20 16.67 -8.72
C MET A 412 0.04 16.60 -9.62
N ALA A 413 -0.03 17.24 -10.80
CA ALA A 413 1.07 17.34 -11.75
C ALA A 413 2.26 18.09 -11.14
N ASN A 414 1.96 19.25 -10.54
CA ASN A 414 2.94 20.09 -9.85
C ASN A 414 3.55 19.35 -8.64
N THR A 415 2.73 18.70 -7.81
CA THR A 415 3.18 17.90 -6.64
C THR A 415 4.16 16.81 -7.06
N SER A 416 3.85 16.08 -8.13
CA SER A 416 4.73 15.04 -8.67
C SER A 416 6.05 15.62 -9.21
N ALA A 417 6.00 16.78 -9.89
CA ALA A 417 7.19 17.46 -10.38
C ALA A 417 8.08 18.00 -9.25
N ILE A 418 7.49 18.51 -8.15
CA ILE A 418 8.21 18.92 -6.95
C ILE A 418 8.94 17.72 -6.34
N ILE A 419 8.26 16.58 -6.16
CA ILE A 419 8.87 15.37 -5.57
C ILE A 419 10.00 14.83 -6.46
N GLN A 420 9.83 14.82 -7.79
CA GLN A 420 10.89 14.41 -8.72
C GLN A 420 12.14 15.32 -8.64
N ALA A 421 11.97 16.62 -8.41
CA ALA A 421 13.09 17.57 -8.29
C ALA A 421 13.73 17.56 -6.88
N ALA A 422 12.93 17.40 -5.84
CA ALA A 422 13.33 17.39 -4.43
C ALA A 422 13.89 16.04 -3.95
N GLY A 423 13.47 14.95 -4.56
CA GLY A 423 13.75 13.58 -4.13
C GLY A 423 12.82 13.09 -3.01
N ASP A 424 12.80 11.76 -2.82
CA ASP A 424 11.94 11.06 -1.85
C ASP A 424 12.38 11.20 -0.38
N ALA A 425 13.46 11.94 -0.10
CA ALA A 425 14.02 12.08 1.24
C ALA A 425 13.56 13.37 1.93
N GLY A 426 13.15 13.27 3.20
CA GLY A 426 12.77 14.39 4.05
C GLY A 426 11.26 14.58 4.22
N THR A 427 10.87 15.73 4.76
CA THR A 427 9.47 16.07 5.07
C THR A 427 9.19 17.50 4.62
N TYR A 428 8.34 17.66 3.62
CA TYR A 428 7.99 18.92 2.97
C TYR A 428 6.58 18.84 2.39
N ALA A 429 5.95 19.98 2.09
CA ALA A 429 4.52 20.08 1.82
C ALA A 429 4.02 19.14 0.70
N ALA A 430 4.70 19.10 -0.44
CA ALA A 430 4.32 18.22 -1.55
C ALA A 430 4.40 16.73 -1.17
N LYS A 431 5.48 16.31 -0.49
CA LYS A 431 5.64 14.93 -0.02
C LYS A 431 4.68 14.57 1.12
N LEU A 432 4.40 15.49 2.03
CA LEU A 432 3.38 15.31 3.07
C LEU A 432 2.02 15.01 2.45
N CYS A 433 1.63 15.71 1.37
CA CYS A 433 0.39 15.41 0.66
C CYS A 433 0.45 14.05 -0.04
N ALA A 434 1.53 13.72 -0.75
CA ALA A 434 1.64 12.47 -1.51
C ALA A 434 1.79 11.21 -0.64
N ASP A 435 2.38 11.33 0.56
CA ASP A 435 2.47 10.24 1.54
C ASP A 435 1.19 10.10 2.39
N TYR A 436 0.24 11.05 2.30
CA TYR A 436 -0.96 11.07 3.13
C TYR A 436 -1.99 10.04 2.64
N SER A 437 -2.52 9.25 3.58
CA SER A 437 -3.66 8.38 3.31
C SER A 437 -4.68 8.45 4.44
N VAL A 438 -5.96 8.48 4.07
CA VAL A 438 -7.09 8.48 5.01
C VAL A 438 -8.27 7.74 4.41
N ASN A 439 -8.98 6.97 5.22
CA ASN A 439 -10.19 6.24 4.82
C ASN A 439 -10.04 5.30 3.59
N GLY A 440 -8.83 4.86 3.27
CA GLY A 440 -8.54 4.00 2.11
C GLY A 440 -8.19 4.75 0.81
N TYR A 441 -8.01 6.08 0.88
CA TYR A 441 -7.64 6.94 -0.25
C TYR A 441 -6.22 7.49 -0.03
N GLY A 442 -5.35 7.35 -1.03
CA GLY A 442 -3.94 7.81 -1.02
C GLY A 442 -3.60 8.77 -2.17
N ASP A 443 -4.61 9.18 -2.95
CA ASP A 443 -4.53 10.03 -4.15
C ASP A 443 -4.40 11.54 -3.83
N TRP A 444 -3.71 11.86 -2.73
CA TRP A 444 -3.67 13.20 -2.15
C TRP A 444 -2.49 14.03 -2.68
N TYR A 445 -2.71 15.32 -2.91
CA TYR A 445 -1.72 16.23 -3.49
C TYR A 445 -1.82 17.66 -2.95
N LEU A 446 -0.78 18.46 -3.20
CA LEU A 446 -0.71 19.87 -2.80
C LEU A 446 -1.51 20.73 -3.81
N PRO A 447 -2.47 21.56 -3.37
CA PRO A 447 -3.35 22.32 -4.27
C PRO A 447 -2.63 23.47 -4.98
N THR A 448 -3.09 23.85 -6.18
CA THR A 448 -2.72 25.14 -6.80
C THR A 448 -3.30 26.33 -6.03
N ASP A 449 -2.86 27.53 -6.37
CA ASP A 449 -3.43 28.79 -5.90
C ASP A 449 -4.93 28.92 -6.22
N ILE A 450 -5.36 28.48 -7.42
CA ILE A 450 -6.78 28.45 -7.81
C ILE A 450 -7.56 27.42 -6.96
N GLU A 451 -7.05 26.20 -6.82
CA GLU A 451 -7.71 25.14 -6.03
C GLU A 451 -7.86 25.56 -4.56
N LEU A 452 -6.82 26.14 -3.98
CA LEU A 452 -6.79 26.61 -2.60
C LEU A 452 -7.68 27.86 -2.38
N SER A 453 -7.80 28.74 -3.38
CA SER A 453 -8.77 29.85 -3.37
C SER A 453 -10.23 29.37 -3.41
N LEU A 454 -10.51 28.27 -4.13
CA LEU A 454 -11.81 27.61 -4.13
C LEU A 454 -12.11 26.96 -2.77
N MET A 455 -11.13 26.32 -2.13
CA MET A 455 -11.27 25.81 -0.75
C MET A 455 -11.60 26.92 0.24
N TYR A 456 -10.92 28.07 0.16
CA TYR A 456 -11.24 29.23 0.99
C TYR A 456 -12.71 29.64 0.79
N THR A 457 -13.10 29.89 -0.46
CA THR A 457 -14.40 30.49 -0.81
C THR A 457 -15.56 29.54 -0.54
N ASN A 458 -15.43 28.27 -0.90
CA ASN A 458 -16.53 27.31 -0.84
C ASN A 458 -16.65 26.58 0.50
N VAL A 459 -15.59 26.56 1.32
CA VAL A 459 -15.52 25.77 2.56
C VAL A 459 -15.14 26.65 3.76
N HIS A 460 -13.94 27.23 3.81
CA HIS A 460 -13.48 27.96 5.01
C HIS A 460 -14.36 29.18 5.34
N ALA A 461 -14.69 30.01 4.34
CA ALA A 461 -15.54 31.19 4.49
C ALA A 461 -16.97 30.88 4.97
N LYS A 462 -17.38 29.61 4.91
CA LYS A 462 -18.68 29.11 5.40
C LYS A 462 -18.57 28.40 6.77
N GLY A 463 -17.39 28.43 7.41
CA GLY A 463 -17.14 27.76 8.69
C GLY A 463 -16.95 26.24 8.58
N LEU A 464 -16.71 25.71 7.38
CA LEU A 464 -16.56 24.28 7.10
C LEU A 464 -15.07 23.87 6.99
N GLY A 465 -14.80 22.56 6.97
CA GLY A 465 -13.49 21.99 6.63
C GLY A 465 -12.38 22.10 7.68
N ASP A 466 -12.67 22.66 8.86
CA ASP A 466 -11.74 22.72 10.01
C ASP A 466 -10.34 23.30 9.67
N PHE A 467 -10.33 24.36 8.88
CA PHE A 467 -9.12 25.12 8.54
C PHE A 467 -8.67 26.01 9.71
N ALA A 468 -7.37 26.01 9.99
CA ALA A 468 -6.78 26.97 10.92
C ALA A 468 -6.90 28.39 10.34
N GLY A 469 -7.77 29.21 10.93
CA GLY A 469 -7.98 30.60 10.55
C GLY A 469 -6.80 31.51 10.92
N GLY A 470 -6.55 32.53 10.11
CA GLY A 470 -5.43 33.45 10.29
C GLY A 470 -4.06 32.87 9.94
N LYS A 471 -4.03 31.82 9.09
CA LYS A 471 -2.81 31.08 8.70
C LYS A 471 -2.53 31.18 7.21
N ARG A 472 -1.28 30.91 6.84
CA ARG A 472 -0.82 30.83 5.45
C ARG A 472 -0.55 29.37 5.08
N TYR A 473 -1.05 29.00 3.91
CA TYR A 473 -1.01 27.65 3.35
C TYR A 473 -0.16 27.63 2.09
N TRP A 474 0.61 26.56 1.90
CA TRP A 474 1.37 26.36 0.66
C TRP A 474 0.46 26.00 -0.52
N THR A 475 0.76 26.58 -1.67
CA THR A 475 0.26 26.12 -2.98
C THR A 475 1.32 25.24 -3.65
N SER A 476 0.98 24.53 -4.72
CA SER A 476 1.93 23.75 -5.52
C SER A 476 2.74 24.57 -6.53
N ILE A 477 2.70 25.90 -6.50
CA ILE A 477 3.24 26.77 -7.54
C ILE A 477 4.56 27.40 -7.07
N ASN A 478 5.63 27.25 -7.85
CA ASN A 478 6.85 28.05 -7.66
C ASN A 478 6.73 29.44 -8.32
N ASN A 479 7.39 30.43 -7.72
CA ASN A 479 7.55 31.76 -8.29
C ASN A 479 8.87 31.88 -9.06
N ASP A 480 9.92 31.28 -8.50
CA ASP A 480 11.29 31.23 -9.01
C ASP A 480 12.01 30.05 -8.33
N ASP A 481 13.33 29.90 -8.54
CA ASP A 481 14.11 28.78 -8.00
C ASP A 481 14.24 28.79 -6.46
N LEU A 482 13.96 29.93 -5.81
CA LEU A 482 14.09 30.13 -4.35
C LEU A 482 12.74 30.30 -3.64
N ASN A 483 11.68 30.75 -4.33
CA ASN A 483 10.40 31.14 -3.73
C ASN A 483 9.20 30.36 -4.27
N ALA A 484 8.26 30.04 -3.39
CA ALA A 484 6.98 29.42 -3.70
C ALA A 484 5.79 30.30 -3.30
N TRP A 485 4.61 30.05 -3.89
CA TRP A 485 3.40 30.81 -3.62
C TRP A 485 2.60 30.24 -2.43
N GLU A 486 2.12 31.14 -1.57
CA GLU A 486 1.31 30.90 -0.39
C GLU A 486 -0.03 31.66 -0.47
N ILE A 487 -1.07 31.17 0.21
CA ILE A 487 -2.35 31.87 0.37
C ILE A 487 -2.69 32.05 1.85
N GLU A 488 -3.12 33.26 2.21
CA GLU A 488 -3.55 33.62 3.56
C GLU A 488 -5.06 33.45 3.78
N PHE A 489 -5.43 32.67 4.80
CA PHE A 489 -6.81 32.37 5.17
C PHE A 489 -7.27 33.35 6.27
N VAL A 490 -7.55 34.60 5.89
CA VAL A 490 -8.03 35.68 6.79
C VAL A 490 -9.35 36.29 6.31
N PRO A 491 -10.29 36.64 7.23
CA PRO A 491 -11.59 37.19 6.85
C PRO A 491 -11.53 38.50 6.05
N ASP A 492 -10.59 39.38 6.40
CA ASP A 492 -10.52 40.75 5.88
C ASP A 492 -9.73 40.87 4.56
N ASN A 493 -9.04 39.79 4.15
CA ASN A 493 -8.31 39.73 2.87
C ASN A 493 -8.31 38.28 2.33
N PRO A 494 -9.49 37.77 1.96
CA PRO A 494 -9.69 36.37 1.59
C PRO A 494 -8.89 36.01 0.34
N GLY A 495 -8.01 35.00 0.44
CA GLY A 495 -7.27 34.51 -0.72
C GLY A 495 -6.09 35.40 -1.12
N LYS A 496 -5.54 36.23 -0.22
CA LYS A 496 -4.33 37.00 -0.53
C LYS A 496 -3.17 36.04 -0.86
N VAL A 497 -2.73 36.08 -2.12
CA VAL A 497 -1.57 35.33 -2.61
C VAL A 497 -0.29 36.15 -2.40
N SER A 498 0.76 35.53 -1.88
CA SER A 498 2.13 36.07 -1.82
C SER A 498 3.14 34.99 -2.18
N SER A 499 4.39 35.38 -2.46
CA SER A 499 5.50 34.43 -2.56
C SER A 499 6.51 34.65 -1.42
N VAL A 500 7.14 33.56 -0.99
CA VAL A 500 8.16 33.55 0.06
C VAL A 500 9.12 32.37 -0.17
N GLN A 501 10.28 32.40 0.47
CA GLN A 501 11.32 31.40 0.27
C GLN A 501 10.80 29.99 0.59
N ALA A 502 11.08 29.03 -0.29
CA ALA A 502 10.47 27.70 -0.27
C ALA A 502 10.74 26.91 1.04
N TYR A 503 11.84 27.20 1.73
CA TYR A 503 12.17 26.59 3.02
C TYR A 503 11.43 27.19 4.23
N THR A 504 10.50 28.13 4.04
CA THR A 504 9.75 28.73 5.14
C THR A 504 8.61 27.81 5.60
N ASP A 505 8.43 27.66 6.91
CA ASP A 505 7.35 26.82 7.43
C ASP A 505 5.95 27.43 7.22
N ARG A 506 5.02 26.62 6.71
CA ARG A 506 3.60 26.94 6.54
C ARG A 506 2.67 25.79 6.89
N HIS A 507 1.38 26.09 6.93
CA HIS A 507 0.34 25.07 6.99
C HIS A 507 0.25 24.32 5.66
N THR A 508 -0.07 23.03 5.73
CA THR A 508 -0.25 22.15 4.57
C THR A 508 -1.61 21.46 4.67
N ARG A 509 -2.44 21.63 3.65
CA ARG A 509 -3.72 20.92 3.49
C ARG A 509 -3.71 20.23 2.13
N ALA A 510 -3.82 18.91 2.11
CA ALA A 510 -3.93 18.16 0.88
C ALA A 510 -5.35 18.24 0.29
N ILE A 511 -5.43 18.03 -1.02
CA ILE A 511 -6.68 17.80 -1.75
C ILE A 511 -6.57 16.52 -2.57
N ARG A 512 -7.71 16.00 -3.03
CA ARG A 512 -7.78 14.90 -3.99
C ARG A 512 -8.83 15.16 -5.06
N ALA A 513 -8.64 14.58 -6.24
CA ALA A 513 -9.54 14.68 -7.38
C ALA A 513 -10.22 13.34 -7.64
N PHE A 514 -11.54 13.31 -7.72
CA PHE A 514 -12.30 12.07 -7.87
C PHE A 514 -13.48 12.20 -8.84
N ARG A 515 -13.96 11.06 -9.35
CA ARG A 515 -15.15 10.96 -10.20
C ARG A 515 -16.27 10.09 -9.61
N SER A 516 -15.94 9.24 -8.62
CA SER A 516 -16.87 8.34 -7.94
C SER A 516 -16.41 8.07 -6.50
N GLY A 517 -17.16 7.24 -5.77
CA GLY A 517 -16.78 6.79 -4.43
C GLY A 517 -15.62 5.78 -4.40
N ASN A 518 -15.15 5.27 -5.54
CA ASN A 518 -14.09 4.27 -5.58
C ASN A 518 -12.72 4.88 -5.28
N PRO A 519 -11.78 4.11 -4.69
CA PRO A 519 -10.37 4.49 -4.63
C PRO A 519 -9.77 4.64 -6.03
N THR A 520 -8.89 5.61 -6.14
CA THR A 520 -8.14 5.99 -7.34
C THR A 520 -6.67 5.64 -7.17
N TYR A 521 -6.01 5.29 -8.27
CA TYR A 521 -4.62 4.87 -8.36
C TYR A 521 -3.88 5.69 -9.41
N THR A 522 -2.58 5.82 -9.25
CA THR A 522 -1.70 6.65 -10.09
C THR A 522 -0.81 5.81 -11.01
N VAL A 523 -0.28 6.44 -12.06
CA VAL A 523 0.77 5.86 -12.92
C VAL A 523 1.99 6.78 -12.88
N THR A 524 3.05 6.36 -12.21
CA THR A 524 4.30 7.13 -12.06
C THR A 524 5.38 6.60 -12.99
N TYR A 525 5.97 7.49 -13.80
CA TYR A 525 7.08 7.19 -14.70
C TYR A 525 8.41 7.66 -14.09
N TYR A 526 9.43 6.80 -14.13
CA TYR A 526 10.75 7.03 -13.55
C TYR A 526 11.85 7.01 -14.61
N PRO A 527 12.75 8.02 -14.65
CA PRO A 527 13.75 8.17 -15.70
C PRO A 527 14.88 7.12 -15.67
N ASN A 528 14.99 6.38 -14.56
CA ASN A 528 15.81 5.17 -14.38
C ASN A 528 17.26 5.27 -14.90
N GLY A 529 18.05 6.17 -14.32
CA GLY A 529 19.46 6.34 -14.69
C GLY A 529 19.70 7.10 -16.00
N SER A 530 18.74 7.93 -16.44
CA SER A 530 18.97 8.90 -17.52
C SER A 530 20.10 9.87 -17.15
N THR A 531 20.78 10.37 -18.19
CA THR A 531 21.83 11.39 -18.05
C THR A 531 21.30 12.82 -18.17
N SER A 532 20.11 13.01 -18.74
CA SER A 532 19.42 14.30 -18.79
C SER A 532 17.90 14.14 -19.03
N GLY A 533 17.16 15.23 -18.77
CA GLY A 533 15.71 15.30 -18.94
C GLY A 533 14.90 14.62 -17.83
N SER A 534 13.58 14.66 -17.97
CA SER A 534 12.60 14.15 -17.00
C SER A 534 11.64 13.16 -17.64
N ALA A 535 11.11 12.23 -16.84
CA ALA A 535 10.06 11.31 -17.24
C ALA A 535 8.72 12.04 -17.51
N PRO A 536 7.80 11.45 -18.31
CA PRO A 536 6.49 12.06 -18.52
C PRO A 536 5.64 11.98 -17.25
N VAL A 537 4.93 13.06 -16.91
CA VAL A 537 4.04 13.09 -15.74
C VAL A 537 2.67 12.55 -16.13
N ASP A 538 2.11 11.66 -15.31
CA ASP A 538 0.67 11.38 -15.33
C ASP A 538 -0.06 12.09 -14.20
N VAL A 539 -1.31 12.47 -14.49
CA VAL A 539 -2.10 13.42 -13.70
C VAL A 539 -3.54 12.94 -13.49
N ALA A 540 -3.92 11.84 -14.13
CA ALA A 540 -5.23 11.24 -13.97
C ALA A 540 -5.21 10.24 -12.80
N GLY A 541 -6.23 10.33 -11.95
CA GLY A 541 -6.57 9.26 -11.01
C GLY A 541 -7.42 8.21 -11.72
N TYR A 542 -7.00 6.95 -11.64
CA TYR A 542 -7.64 5.83 -12.32
C TYR A 542 -8.34 4.90 -11.32
N GLU A 543 -9.51 4.37 -11.66
CA GLU A 543 -10.15 3.33 -10.84
C GLU A 543 -9.71 1.94 -11.30
N ALA A 544 -9.85 0.93 -10.43
CA ALA A 544 -9.52 -0.45 -10.78
C ALA A 544 -10.36 -0.93 -11.97
N GLY A 545 -9.69 -1.45 -13.00
CA GLY A 545 -10.29 -1.84 -14.27
C GLY A 545 -10.17 -0.79 -15.39
N ASP A 546 -9.75 0.44 -15.09
CA ASP A 546 -9.46 1.44 -16.13
C ASP A 546 -8.33 0.96 -17.06
N ALA A 547 -8.49 1.16 -18.36
CA ALA A 547 -7.43 0.96 -19.35
C ALA A 547 -6.75 2.29 -19.66
N ILE A 548 -5.43 2.35 -19.47
CA ILE A 548 -4.60 3.54 -19.66
C ILE A 548 -3.66 3.35 -20.85
N THR A 549 -3.37 4.43 -21.55
CA THR A 549 -2.38 4.45 -22.64
C THR A 549 -1.02 4.85 -22.09
N VAL A 550 -0.04 3.96 -22.20
CA VAL A 550 1.33 4.18 -21.71
C VAL A 550 1.98 5.33 -22.49
N LYS A 551 2.50 6.33 -21.76
CA LYS A 551 3.00 7.58 -22.36
C LYS A 551 4.28 7.37 -23.16
N GLY A 552 4.44 8.12 -24.24
CA GLY A 552 5.69 8.15 -25.01
C GLY A 552 6.84 8.82 -24.24
N LYS A 553 8.08 8.47 -24.57
CA LYS A 553 9.26 9.08 -23.96
C LYS A 553 9.39 10.55 -24.41
N PRO A 554 9.51 11.51 -23.47
CA PRO A 554 9.87 12.88 -23.83
C PRO A 554 11.18 12.93 -24.63
N GLY A 555 11.24 13.78 -25.65
CA GLY A 555 12.45 13.96 -26.46
C GLY A 555 13.67 14.43 -25.64
N SER A 556 13.41 15.14 -24.53
CA SER A 556 14.42 15.60 -23.57
C SER A 556 14.99 14.50 -22.67
N LEU A 557 14.28 13.39 -22.46
CA LEU A 557 14.74 12.28 -21.61
C LEU A 557 15.76 11.44 -22.37
N ILE A 558 17.03 11.47 -21.93
CA ILE A 558 18.16 10.87 -22.65
C ILE A 558 19.06 10.15 -21.65
N LYS A 559 19.50 8.92 -21.98
CA LYS A 559 20.67 8.26 -21.39
C LYS A 559 21.74 8.15 -22.47
N ALA A 560 22.85 8.86 -22.31
CA ALA A 560 23.92 8.89 -23.31
C ALA A 560 24.53 7.49 -23.51
N GLY A 561 24.61 7.03 -24.76
CA GLY A 561 25.09 5.68 -25.10
C GLY A 561 24.06 4.56 -24.98
N SER A 562 22.78 4.88 -24.70
CA SER A 562 21.70 3.90 -24.62
C SER A 562 20.46 4.32 -25.42
N ALA A 563 19.86 3.37 -26.14
CA ALA A 563 18.53 3.53 -26.72
C ALA A 563 17.43 3.33 -25.68
N PHE A 564 16.23 3.86 -25.92
CA PHE A 564 15.07 3.63 -25.07
C PHE A 564 14.33 2.35 -25.48
N GLY A 565 14.24 1.39 -24.56
CA GLY A 565 13.59 0.09 -24.79
C GLY A 565 12.08 0.06 -24.52
N GLY A 566 11.55 1.09 -23.84
CA GLY A 566 10.17 1.13 -23.35
C GLY A 566 10.10 1.35 -21.84
N TRP A 567 8.92 1.16 -21.26
CA TRP A 567 8.65 1.35 -19.84
C TRP A 567 8.47 0.01 -19.12
N ASN A 568 9.36 -0.33 -18.20
CA ASN A 568 9.32 -1.60 -17.46
C ASN A 568 8.63 -1.46 -16.10
N ALA A 569 7.87 -2.48 -15.67
CA ALA A 569 7.23 -2.51 -14.35
C ALA A 569 8.21 -2.63 -13.15
N ALA A 570 9.51 -2.85 -13.39
CA ALA A 570 10.54 -2.91 -12.37
C ALA A 570 11.81 -2.13 -12.80
N ALA A 571 12.46 -1.47 -11.85
CA ALA A 571 13.63 -0.61 -12.12
C ALA A 571 14.84 -1.35 -12.71
N ASN A 572 14.96 -2.65 -12.40
CA ASN A 572 16.00 -3.55 -12.87
C ASN A 572 15.67 -4.24 -14.22
N GLY A 573 14.57 -3.87 -14.89
CA GLY A 573 14.16 -4.47 -16.16
C GLY A 573 13.46 -5.84 -16.05
N SER A 574 13.42 -6.48 -14.88
CA SER A 574 12.85 -7.84 -14.75
C SER A 574 11.31 -7.89 -14.72
N GLY A 575 10.62 -6.76 -14.88
CA GLY A 575 9.17 -6.67 -14.98
C GLY A 575 8.67 -6.77 -16.42
N THR A 576 7.38 -6.55 -16.62
CA THR A 576 6.80 -6.41 -17.97
C THR A 576 7.24 -5.09 -18.60
N THR A 577 7.81 -5.13 -19.82
CA THR A 577 8.09 -3.94 -20.63
C THR A 577 6.87 -3.57 -21.48
N TYR A 578 6.45 -2.32 -21.37
CA TYR A 578 5.35 -1.70 -22.11
C TYR A 578 5.90 -0.71 -23.16
N GLY A 579 5.45 -0.86 -24.41
CA GLY A 579 5.78 0.08 -25.49
C GLY A 579 5.00 1.39 -25.36
N GLU A 580 5.50 2.44 -26.01
CA GLU A 580 4.77 3.72 -26.12
C GLU A 580 3.43 3.51 -26.81
N GLY A 581 2.35 4.09 -26.27
CA GLY A 581 1.00 3.94 -26.81
C GLY A 581 0.34 2.57 -26.55
N SER A 582 1.04 1.62 -25.90
CA SER A 582 0.43 0.35 -25.46
C SER A 582 -0.61 0.58 -24.36
N THR A 583 -1.54 -0.36 -24.18
CA THR A 583 -2.55 -0.30 -23.13
C THR A 583 -2.14 -1.10 -21.91
N LEU A 584 -2.42 -0.55 -20.73
CA LEU A 584 -2.24 -1.17 -19.42
C LEU A 584 -3.56 -1.09 -18.64
N THR A 585 -3.94 -2.15 -17.94
CA THR A 585 -5.14 -2.14 -17.07
C THR A 585 -4.72 -1.89 -15.62
N ILE A 586 -5.36 -0.91 -14.99
CA ILE A 586 -5.12 -0.54 -13.60
C ILE A 586 -5.74 -1.59 -12.67
N ALA A 587 -4.92 -2.10 -11.75
CA ALA A 587 -5.35 -3.03 -10.71
C ALA A 587 -5.86 -2.26 -9.48
N SER A 588 -5.82 -2.87 -8.29
CA SER A 588 -6.13 -2.19 -7.02
C SER A 588 -4.89 -1.61 -6.33
N SER A 589 -4.00 -0.97 -7.10
CA SER A 589 -2.75 -0.37 -6.60
C SER A 589 -2.15 0.61 -7.61
N ASP A 590 -1.34 1.56 -7.13
CA ASP A 590 -0.51 2.42 -7.99
C ASP A 590 0.43 1.61 -8.89
N VAL A 591 0.73 2.17 -10.06
CA VAL A 591 1.61 1.58 -11.06
C VAL A 591 2.89 2.41 -11.17
N ARG A 592 4.04 1.74 -11.05
CA ARG A 592 5.36 2.34 -11.28
C ARG A 592 5.96 1.80 -12.56
N LEU A 593 6.41 2.70 -13.42
CA LEU A 593 7.01 2.40 -14.72
C LEU A 593 8.39 3.04 -14.82
N TYR A 594 9.41 2.26 -15.15
CA TYR A 594 10.81 2.67 -15.19
C TYR A 594 11.31 2.65 -16.62
N ALA A 595 12.06 3.65 -17.06
CA ALA A 595 12.64 3.63 -18.40
C ALA A 595 13.60 2.43 -18.53
N SER A 596 13.34 1.51 -19.46
CA SER A 596 14.35 0.53 -19.86
C SER A 596 15.30 1.17 -20.85
N TRP A 597 16.60 0.98 -20.64
CA TRP A 597 17.66 1.55 -21.44
C TRP A 597 18.58 0.46 -21.98
N LEU A 598 18.77 0.49 -23.29
CA LEU A 598 19.51 -0.47 -24.10
C LEU A 598 20.89 0.09 -24.43
N ASP A 599 21.94 -0.32 -23.72
CA ASP A 599 23.29 0.18 -23.99
C ASP A 599 23.75 -0.25 -25.40
N GLU A 600 24.05 0.72 -26.27
CA GLU A 600 24.36 0.52 -27.69
C GLU A 600 25.82 0.09 -27.94
N SER A 601 26.51 -0.36 -26.89
CA SER A 601 27.88 -0.85 -26.96
C SER A 601 28.10 -2.04 -26.02
N SER A 602 28.88 -3.00 -26.51
CA SER A 602 29.42 -4.14 -25.79
C SER A 602 30.94 -3.99 -25.69
N PRO A 603 31.56 -4.29 -24.53
CA PRO A 603 33.01 -4.34 -24.40
C PRO A 603 33.66 -5.51 -25.15
N TYR A 604 32.89 -6.51 -25.58
CA TYR A 604 33.40 -7.69 -26.29
C TYR A 604 33.10 -7.67 -27.79
N ILE A 605 31.90 -7.22 -28.20
CA ILE A 605 31.45 -7.26 -29.61
C ILE A 605 31.27 -5.87 -30.25
N GLY A 606 31.57 -4.80 -29.52
CA GLY A 606 31.53 -3.42 -30.03
C GLY A 606 30.12 -2.86 -30.15
N ALA A 607 29.88 -2.06 -31.19
CA ALA A 607 28.64 -1.31 -31.34
C ALA A 607 27.43 -2.19 -31.72
N LEU A 608 26.29 -1.84 -31.15
CA LEU A 608 24.98 -2.44 -31.37
C LEU A 608 24.06 -1.40 -32.03
N SER A 609 23.18 -1.81 -32.94
CA SER A 609 22.13 -0.97 -33.50
C SER A 609 20.79 -1.27 -32.85
N PHE A 610 20.06 -0.21 -32.51
CA PHE A 610 18.67 -0.29 -32.09
C PHE A 610 17.76 -0.63 -33.28
N VAL A 611 17.01 -1.73 -33.15
CA VAL A 611 15.97 -2.13 -34.08
C VAL A 611 14.61 -1.90 -33.41
N PRO A 612 13.80 -0.94 -33.90
CA PRO A 612 12.50 -0.60 -33.30
C PRO A 612 11.46 -1.71 -33.46
N ALA A 613 10.45 -1.73 -32.59
CA ALA A 613 9.24 -2.52 -32.80
C ALA A 613 8.49 -2.10 -34.07
N GLY A 614 7.67 -2.98 -34.64
CA GLY A 614 6.90 -2.68 -35.84
C GLY A 614 6.28 -3.89 -36.53
N SER A 615 5.59 -3.63 -37.64
CA SER A 615 4.95 -4.66 -38.47
C SER A 615 5.45 -4.62 -39.90
N PHE A 616 5.53 -5.77 -40.56
CA PHE A 616 6.00 -5.87 -41.95
C PHE A 616 5.45 -7.12 -42.65
N GLN A 617 5.43 -7.10 -43.99
CA GLN A 617 5.19 -8.31 -44.77
C GLN A 617 6.51 -9.02 -45.04
N TYR A 618 6.59 -10.31 -44.70
CA TYR A 618 7.77 -11.13 -44.96
C TYR A 618 7.91 -11.51 -46.45
N SER A 619 6.81 -11.47 -47.21
CA SER A 619 6.78 -11.76 -48.65
C SER A 619 5.76 -10.88 -49.37
N ALA A 620 5.61 -11.05 -50.70
CA ALA A 620 4.56 -10.40 -51.49
C ALA A 620 3.13 -10.81 -51.12
N SER A 621 2.95 -11.82 -50.26
CA SER A 621 1.65 -12.24 -49.74
C SER A 621 1.19 -11.29 -48.62
N PRO A 622 0.02 -10.63 -48.75
CA PRO A 622 -0.55 -9.84 -47.66
C PRO A 622 -0.92 -10.66 -46.41
N ALA A 623 -0.96 -11.99 -46.53
CA ALA A 623 -1.18 -12.87 -45.40
C ALA A 623 0.06 -13.02 -44.52
N ASP A 624 1.28 -12.80 -45.03
CA ASP A 624 2.54 -12.99 -44.30
C ASP A 624 2.92 -11.75 -43.45
N LEU A 625 1.92 -11.16 -42.78
CA LEU A 625 2.08 -9.97 -41.93
C LEU A 625 2.68 -10.36 -40.57
N SER A 626 3.93 -9.97 -40.36
CA SER A 626 4.68 -10.18 -39.12
C SER A 626 4.63 -8.93 -38.25
N THR A 627 4.50 -9.08 -36.94
CA THR A 627 4.59 -8.00 -35.94
C THR A 627 5.61 -8.36 -34.87
N LEU A 628 6.52 -7.43 -34.58
CA LEU A 628 7.41 -7.47 -33.42
C LEU A 628 6.93 -6.39 -32.44
N THR A 629 6.49 -6.78 -31.24
CA THR A 629 5.90 -5.85 -30.25
C THR A 629 6.95 -5.11 -29.43
N ARG A 630 8.16 -5.66 -29.37
CA ARG A 630 9.29 -5.16 -28.57
C ARG A 630 10.47 -4.79 -29.45
N PRO A 631 11.15 -3.65 -29.21
CA PRO A 631 12.41 -3.34 -29.85
C PRO A 631 13.53 -4.25 -29.31
N TYR A 632 14.67 -4.27 -29.99
CA TYR A 632 15.85 -5.04 -29.57
C TYR A 632 17.13 -4.39 -30.11
N LEU A 633 18.28 -4.76 -29.56
CA LEU A 633 19.59 -4.42 -30.10
C LEU A 633 20.11 -5.56 -30.97
N MET A 634 20.76 -5.25 -32.08
CA MET A 634 21.46 -6.20 -32.96
C MET A 634 22.92 -5.78 -33.14
N ALA A 635 23.86 -6.72 -33.19
CA ALA A 635 25.26 -6.42 -33.49
C ALA A 635 25.37 -5.76 -34.88
N LYS A 636 26.09 -4.63 -34.98
CA LYS A 636 26.24 -3.88 -36.26
C LYS A 636 26.93 -4.70 -37.35
N HIS A 637 27.78 -5.63 -36.93
CA HIS A 637 28.53 -6.54 -37.78
C HIS A 637 28.22 -8.00 -37.41
N GLU A 638 28.54 -8.89 -38.33
CA GLU A 638 28.77 -10.31 -38.03
C GLU A 638 29.83 -10.42 -36.90
N ILE A 639 29.74 -11.44 -36.05
CA ILE A 639 30.74 -11.63 -34.99
C ILE A 639 32.10 -11.94 -35.62
N THR A 640 33.12 -11.14 -35.32
CA THR A 640 34.44 -11.35 -35.90
C THR A 640 35.19 -12.51 -35.26
N ARG A 641 36.21 -13.02 -35.95
CA ARG A 641 37.08 -14.09 -35.44
C ARG A 641 37.75 -13.74 -34.12
N SER A 642 38.20 -12.50 -33.96
CA SER A 642 38.80 -12.02 -32.71
C SER A 642 37.78 -11.91 -31.57
N GLN A 643 36.55 -11.46 -31.85
CA GLN A 643 35.46 -11.42 -30.88
C GLN A 643 35.04 -12.83 -30.42
N TYR A 644 34.90 -13.77 -31.36
CA TYR A 644 34.58 -15.16 -31.05
C TYR A 644 35.67 -15.81 -30.19
N LEU A 645 36.94 -15.62 -30.56
CA LEU A 645 38.09 -16.10 -29.79
C LEU A 645 38.11 -15.53 -28.36
N ALA A 646 37.81 -14.24 -28.18
CA ALA A 646 37.80 -13.59 -26.87
C ALA A 646 36.72 -14.16 -25.92
N VAL A 647 35.54 -14.52 -26.44
CA VAL A 647 34.41 -15.04 -25.64
C VAL A 647 34.50 -16.56 -25.40
N MET A 648 34.95 -17.31 -26.42
CA MET A 648 34.90 -18.79 -26.44
C MET A 648 36.26 -19.46 -26.15
N GLY A 649 37.37 -18.70 -26.21
CA GLY A 649 38.73 -19.22 -26.03
C GLY A 649 39.26 -20.05 -27.21
N ALA A 650 38.53 -20.15 -28.31
CA ALA A 650 38.94 -20.83 -29.55
C ALA A 650 38.33 -20.13 -30.78
N ASP A 651 39.04 -20.17 -31.91
CA ASP A 651 38.56 -19.73 -33.23
C ASP A 651 38.35 -20.99 -34.10
N PRO A 652 37.11 -21.33 -34.50
CA PRO A 652 36.82 -22.49 -35.36
C PRO A 652 37.12 -22.24 -36.84
N SER A 653 37.44 -21.00 -37.24
CA SER A 653 37.43 -20.57 -38.63
C SER A 653 38.51 -21.21 -39.50
N LEU A 654 38.10 -21.66 -40.68
CA LEU A 654 38.97 -22.27 -41.67
C LEU A 654 39.79 -21.19 -42.39
N SER A 655 41.06 -21.02 -42.00
CA SER A 655 41.95 -19.97 -42.56
C SER A 655 42.09 -19.97 -44.09
N ALA A 656 41.84 -21.08 -44.78
CA ALA A 656 41.84 -21.13 -46.24
C ALA A 656 40.82 -20.16 -46.87
N TYR A 657 39.72 -19.89 -46.16
CA TYR A 657 38.59 -19.07 -46.61
C TYR A 657 38.58 -17.67 -46.01
N SER A 658 39.60 -17.27 -45.23
CA SER A 658 39.74 -15.90 -44.72
C SER A 658 40.65 -15.04 -45.60
N SER A 659 40.33 -13.75 -45.70
CA SER A 659 41.00 -12.75 -46.55
C SER A 659 42.54 -12.89 -46.52
N ASN A 660 43.10 -12.85 -45.32
CA ASN A 660 44.53 -12.92 -44.99
C ASN A 660 44.87 -14.15 -44.10
N GLY A 661 44.15 -15.26 -44.30
CA GLY A 661 44.46 -16.52 -43.61
C GLY A 661 44.20 -16.47 -42.10
N ALA A 662 45.11 -17.03 -41.31
CA ALA A 662 45.01 -16.98 -39.84
C ALA A 662 45.06 -15.53 -39.29
N SER A 663 45.63 -14.59 -40.05
CA SER A 663 45.89 -13.19 -39.67
C SER A 663 44.76 -12.21 -40.02
N SER A 664 43.51 -12.70 -40.09
CA SER A 664 42.31 -11.88 -40.28
C SER A 664 41.46 -11.85 -39.00
N PRO A 665 41.76 -10.98 -38.03
CA PRO A 665 41.00 -10.88 -36.77
C PRO A 665 39.60 -10.27 -36.96
N ASP A 666 39.41 -9.49 -38.02
CA ASP A 666 38.20 -8.70 -38.30
C ASP A 666 37.30 -9.31 -39.37
N ASP A 667 37.75 -10.38 -40.04
CA ASP A 667 36.86 -11.26 -40.81
C ASP A 667 35.80 -11.86 -39.86
N PRO A 668 34.57 -12.14 -40.35
CA PRO A 668 33.57 -12.85 -39.58
C PRO A 668 34.07 -14.25 -39.18
N VAL A 669 33.66 -14.71 -38.01
CA VAL A 669 33.82 -16.11 -37.63
C VAL A 669 33.00 -16.99 -38.57
N GLN A 670 33.62 -18.07 -39.05
CA GLN A 670 32.94 -19.10 -39.85
C GLN A 670 33.28 -20.48 -39.33
N ASN A 671 32.71 -21.53 -39.95
CA ASN A 671 32.80 -22.91 -39.48
C ASN A 671 32.12 -23.10 -38.10
N VAL A 672 31.06 -22.32 -37.85
CA VAL A 672 30.21 -22.35 -36.65
C VAL A 672 28.94 -23.16 -36.92
N ASN A 673 28.46 -23.90 -35.92
CA ASN A 673 27.14 -24.56 -35.95
C ASN A 673 26.16 -23.91 -34.95
N TRP A 674 24.90 -24.38 -34.94
CA TRP A 674 23.85 -23.77 -34.12
C TRP A 674 24.12 -23.91 -32.62
N TYR A 675 24.64 -25.06 -32.17
CA TYR A 675 25.04 -25.28 -30.78
C TYR A 675 26.16 -24.31 -30.35
N MET A 676 27.17 -24.12 -31.21
CA MET A 676 28.26 -23.15 -31.01
C MET A 676 27.77 -21.70 -30.96
N ALA A 677 26.73 -21.37 -31.73
CA ALA A 677 26.10 -20.05 -31.75
C ALA A 677 25.38 -19.74 -30.42
N ILE A 678 24.55 -20.65 -29.90
CA ILE A 678 23.87 -20.44 -28.61
C ILE A 678 24.83 -20.47 -27.43
N ALA A 679 25.92 -21.23 -27.52
CA ALA A 679 26.99 -21.24 -26.53
C ALA A 679 27.74 -19.90 -26.49
N PHE A 680 28.05 -19.30 -27.65
CA PHE A 680 28.61 -17.95 -27.74
C PHE A 680 27.68 -16.91 -27.10
N CYS A 681 26.37 -16.95 -27.42
CA CYS A 681 25.39 -16.04 -26.84
C CYS A 681 25.36 -16.09 -25.31
N ASN A 682 25.35 -17.31 -24.73
CA ASN A 682 25.38 -17.47 -23.28
C ASN A 682 26.72 -17.06 -22.66
N ARG A 683 27.87 -17.43 -23.25
CA ARG A 683 29.19 -17.02 -22.74
C ARG A 683 29.37 -15.50 -22.79
N LEU A 684 28.90 -14.83 -23.85
CA LEU A 684 28.90 -13.37 -23.95
C LEU A 684 28.01 -12.73 -22.88
N SER A 685 26.81 -13.28 -22.66
CA SER A 685 25.90 -12.81 -21.60
C SER A 685 26.56 -12.87 -20.22
N ILE A 686 27.16 -14.01 -19.88
CA ILE A 686 27.90 -14.21 -18.62
C ILE A 686 29.06 -13.21 -18.51
N ALA A 687 29.81 -12.99 -19.59
CA ALA A 687 30.96 -12.10 -19.62
C ALA A 687 30.60 -10.61 -19.42
N GLU A 688 29.36 -10.22 -19.72
CA GLU A 688 28.78 -8.89 -19.46
C GLU A 688 27.92 -8.81 -18.19
N GLY A 689 27.75 -9.92 -17.45
CA GLY A 689 26.92 -9.97 -16.24
C GLY A 689 25.41 -10.04 -16.49
N LEU A 690 24.98 -10.35 -17.72
CA LEU A 690 23.59 -10.53 -18.13
C LEU A 690 23.09 -11.94 -17.85
N THR A 691 21.76 -12.11 -17.76
CA THR A 691 21.12 -13.41 -17.56
C THR A 691 21.21 -14.26 -18.84
N PRO A 692 21.78 -15.49 -18.80
CA PRO A 692 21.81 -16.38 -19.95
C PRO A 692 20.41 -16.71 -20.49
N VAL A 693 20.26 -16.74 -21.82
CA VAL A 693 18.98 -17.03 -22.47
C VAL A 693 18.72 -18.52 -22.57
N TYR A 694 19.74 -19.32 -22.88
CA TYR A 694 19.62 -20.76 -23.15
C TYR A 694 19.93 -21.60 -21.91
N SER A 695 19.23 -22.73 -21.75
CA SER A 695 19.56 -23.76 -20.74
C SER A 695 19.57 -25.14 -21.38
N VAL A 696 20.68 -25.86 -21.20
CA VAL A 696 20.94 -27.20 -21.75
C VAL A 696 21.22 -28.13 -20.57
N ALA A 697 20.55 -29.29 -20.53
CA ALA A 697 20.64 -30.21 -19.40
C ALA A 697 22.08 -30.75 -19.23
N GLY A 698 22.66 -30.54 -18.04
CA GLY A 698 24.01 -30.99 -17.71
C GLY A 698 25.16 -30.10 -18.21
N VAL A 699 24.87 -28.93 -18.82
CA VAL A 699 25.88 -27.98 -19.29
C VAL A 699 25.92 -26.75 -18.38
N ASP A 700 27.11 -26.42 -17.87
CA ASP A 700 27.40 -25.12 -17.26
C ASP A 700 28.15 -24.23 -18.27
N PHE A 701 27.48 -23.17 -18.73
CA PHE A 701 28.06 -22.25 -19.71
C PHE A 701 29.23 -21.41 -19.17
N ASN A 702 29.40 -21.30 -17.84
CA ASN A 702 30.57 -20.61 -17.27
C ASN A 702 31.86 -21.38 -17.55
N THR A 703 31.81 -22.71 -17.37
CA THR A 703 32.97 -23.62 -17.50
C THR A 703 33.04 -24.36 -18.84
N LEU A 704 32.01 -24.25 -19.69
CA LEU A 704 31.97 -24.83 -21.04
C LEU A 704 33.16 -24.37 -21.90
N ILE A 705 33.97 -25.34 -22.35
CA ILE A 705 35.03 -25.16 -23.35
C ILE A 705 34.51 -25.49 -24.76
N HIS A 706 35.02 -24.80 -25.78
CA HIS A 706 34.55 -24.95 -27.17
C HIS A 706 34.58 -26.40 -27.68
N SER A 707 35.60 -27.19 -27.33
CA SER A 707 35.74 -28.59 -27.76
C SER A 707 34.75 -29.57 -27.13
N ALA A 708 33.95 -29.14 -26.13
CA ALA A 708 32.88 -29.93 -25.53
C ALA A 708 31.50 -29.67 -26.19
N ILE A 709 31.42 -28.75 -27.14
CA ILE A 709 30.19 -28.44 -27.89
C ILE A 709 29.99 -29.51 -28.99
N PRO A 710 28.78 -30.07 -29.18
CA PRO A 710 28.58 -31.13 -30.15
C PRO A 710 28.87 -30.72 -31.60
N THR A 711 29.50 -31.63 -32.33
CA THR A 711 29.68 -31.58 -33.79
C THR A 711 28.97 -32.73 -34.51
N ALA A 712 28.37 -33.66 -33.76
CA ALA A 712 27.52 -34.72 -34.26
C ALA A 712 26.05 -34.29 -34.27
N ALA A 713 25.29 -34.76 -35.26
CA ALA A 713 23.88 -34.43 -35.43
C ALA A 713 22.97 -35.02 -34.35
N ASN A 714 21.94 -34.26 -33.96
CA ASN A 714 20.89 -34.67 -33.03
C ASN A 714 21.39 -35.00 -31.61
N ASP A 715 22.21 -34.14 -31.00
CA ASP A 715 22.59 -34.31 -29.59
C ASP A 715 21.36 -34.12 -28.69
N ALA A 716 20.94 -35.18 -28.00
CA ALA A 716 19.68 -35.20 -27.25
C ALA A 716 19.58 -34.15 -26.12
N ALA A 717 20.70 -33.67 -25.56
CA ALA A 717 20.68 -32.63 -24.54
C ALA A 717 20.57 -31.24 -25.17
N TRP A 718 21.31 -30.99 -26.25
CA TRP A 718 21.33 -29.69 -26.93
C TRP A 718 20.11 -29.45 -27.83
N GLU A 719 19.50 -30.50 -28.39
CA GLU A 719 18.19 -30.43 -29.06
C GLU A 719 17.05 -30.13 -28.07
N ALA A 720 17.20 -30.55 -26.81
CA ALA A 720 16.26 -30.29 -25.72
C ALA A 720 16.50 -28.94 -25.01
N VAL A 721 17.24 -28.02 -25.63
CA VAL A 721 17.51 -26.68 -25.10
C VAL A 721 16.22 -25.90 -24.83
N THR A 722 16.19 -25.20 -23.69
CA THR A 722 15.09 -24.32 -23.30
C THR A 722 15.55 -22.85 -23.30
N THR A 723 14.62 -21.91 -23.48
CA THR A 723 14.92 -20.47 -23.53
C THR A 723 14.11 -19.67 -22.53
N SER A 724 14.76 -18.73 -21.84
CA SER A 724 14.09 -17.75 -20.97
C SER A 724 13.61 -16.54 -21.78
N ALA A 725 12.28 -16.33 -21.81
CA ALA A 725 11.65 -15.17 -22.46
C ALA A 725 11.84 -13.84 -21.70
N VAL A 726 12.31 -13.90 -20.44
CA VAL A 726 12.55 -12.76 -19.54
C VAL A 726 14.03 -12.51 -19.26
N ALA A 727 14.94 -13.31 -19.84
CA ALA A 727 16.37 -13.04 -19.77
C ALA A 727 16.73 -11.85 -20.67
N ASP A 728 17.63 -11.00 -20.17
CA ASP A 728 18.22 -9.82 -20.81
C ASP A 728 19.45 -10.13 -21.68
N GLY A 729 20.00 -11.34 -21.57
CA GLY A 729 21.18 -11.78 -22.31
C GLY A 729 21.04 -11.85 -23.83
N TYR A 730 22.16 -12.13 -24.47
CA TYR A 730 22.29 -12.31 -25.91
C TYR A 730 21.64 -13.60 -26.40
N ARG A 731 21.18 -13.58 -27.65
CA ARG A 731 20.59 -14.72 -28.37
C ARG A 731 20.83 -14.57 -29.87
N ILE A 732 20.74 -15.67 -30.62
CA ILE A 732 20.65 -15.60 -32.08
C ILE A 732 19.29 -15.00 -32.48
N PRO A 733 19.21 -14.20 -33.56
CA PRO A 733 17.93 -13.63 -34.00
C PRO A 733 16.96 -14.70 -34.49
N THR A 734 15.67 -14.45 -34.31
CA THR A 734 14.63 -15.15 -35.08
C THR A 734 14.69 -14.72 -36.55
N SER A 735 14.12 -15.51 -37.45
CA SER A 735 14.06 -15.18 -38.88
C SER A 735 13.32 -13.87 -39.16
N LEU A 736 12.28 -13.56 -38.37
CA LEU A 736 11.51 -12.33 -38.49
C LEU A 736 12.29 -11.12 -37.97
N GLN A 737 13.04 -11.27 -36.87
CA GLN A 737 13.94 -10.21 -36.41
C GLN A 737 15.02 -9.93 -37.45
N TRP A 738 15.72 -10.98 -37.92
CA TRP A 738 16.75 -10.83 -38.95
C TRP A 738 16.22 -10.08 -40.18
N MET A 739 15.05 -10.49 -40.71
CA MET A 739 14.43 -9.83 -41.86
C MET A 739 14.04 -8.37 -41.55
N TRP A 740 13.42 -8.10 -40.40
CA TRP A 740 13.03 -6.74 -40.00
C TRP A 740 14.22 -5.78 -39.92
N ALA A 741 15.33 -6.25 -39.34
CA ALA A 741 16.59 -5.52 -39.31
C ALA A 741 17.16 -5.33 -40.73
N ALA A 742 17.26 -6.40 -41.54
CA ALA A 742 17.84 -6.36 -42.88
C ALA A 742 17.14 -5.36 -43.81
N MET A 743 15.81 -5.29 -43.74
CA MET A 743 15.00 -4.33 -44.50
C MET A 743 15.18 -2.88 -44.04
N GLY A 744 15.78 -2.60 -42.88
CA GLY A 744 15.92 -1.26 -42.32
C GLY A 744 14.79 -0.84 -41.36
N ALA A 745 13.94 -1.78 -40.92
CA ALA A 745 12.85 -1.56 -39.97
C ALA A 745 11.98 -0.31 -40.26
N THR A 746 11.70 0.52 -39.25
CA THR A 746 10.94 1.78 -39.42
C THR A 746 11.71 2.85 -40.19
N SER A 747 13.00 2.65 -40.46
CA SER A 747 13.90 3.56 -41.17
C SER A 747 14.02 3.27 -42.67
N ASP A 748 13.43 2.18 -43.18
CA ASP A 748 13.40 1.87 -44.62
C ASP A 748 12.75 3.01 -45.42
N ARG A 749 13.50 3.65 -46.31
CA ARG A 749 13.00 4.67 -47.25
C ARG A 749 13.26 4.31 -48.71
N SER A 750 13.79 3.11 -48.95
CA SER A 750 14.34 2.67 -50.22
C SER A 750 13.30 2.36 -51.31
N ASN A 751 12.08 1.98 -50.89
CA ASN A 751 11.10 1.27 -51.70
C ASN A 751 9.65 1.78 -51.54
N GLY A 752 9.47 2.96 -50.93
CA GLY A 752 8.17 3.63 -50.79
C GLY A 752 7.51 3.52 -49.40
N TYR A 753 8.11 2.79 -48.44
CA TYR A 753 7.62 2.81 -47.07
C TYR A 753 7.81 4.19 -46.39
N THR A 754 6.77 4.67 -45.71
CA THR A 754 6.71 6.03 -45.13
C THR A 754 7.31 6.13 -43.74
N GLY A 755 7.71 5.02 -43.12
CA GLY A 755 8.08 4.95 -41.71
C GLY A 755 6.90 4.80 -40.75
N THR A 756 5.67 4.66 -41.26
CA THR A 756 4.44 4.53 -40.47
C THR A 756 3.55 3.39 -40.96
N GLY A 757 2.91 2.68 -40.03
CA GLY A 757 2.10 1.49 -40.36
C GLY A 757 2.96 0.24 -40.58
N ALA A 758 2.46 -0.72 -41.34
CA ALA A 758 3.22 -1.92 -41.69
C ALA A 758 4.10 -1.67 -42.93
N ASN A 759 5.35 -2.12 -42.91
CA ASN A 759 6.20 -2.11 -44.10
C ASN A 759 5.82 -3.26 -45.05
N THR A 760 5.15 -2.95 -46.14
CA THR A 760 4.67 -3.92 -47.16
C THR A 760 5.55 -3.98 -48.41
N THR A 761 6.74 -3.38 -48.38
CA THR A 761 7.64 -3.24 -49.54
C THR A 761 9.08 -3.68 -49.25
N GLY A 762 9.49 -3.68 -47.97
CA GLY A 762 10.82 -4.05 -47.50
C GLY A 762 11.39 -5.36 -48.06
N TYR A 763 10.59 -6.42 -48.09
CA TYR A 763 11.01 -7.76 -48.55
C TYR A 763 11.48 -7.77 -50.03
N ALA A 764 11.06 -6.77 -50.82
CA ALA A 764 11.38 -6.68 -52.24
C ALA A 764 12.74 -6.01 -52.51
N LYS A 765 13.46 -5.55 -51.46
CA LYS A 765 14.82 -5.03 -51.57
C LYS A 765 15.76 -6.00 -52.28
N GLY A 766 16.60 -5.44 -53.14
CA GLY A 766 17.67 -6.17 -53.80
C GLY A 766 18.79 -6.56 -52.87
N TYR A 767 19.18 -5.70 -51.92
CA TYR A 767 20.16 -5.97 -50.86
C TYR A 767 19.79 -5.17 -49.62
N ALA A 768 20.29 -5.54 -48.44
CA ALA A 768 20.15 -4.71 -47.24
C ALA A 768 20.71 -3.30 -47.52
N GLY A 769 19.94 -2.26 -47.23
CA GLY A 769 20.31 -0.85 -47.51
C GLY A 769 20.20 -0.39 -48.97
N SER A 770 20.00 -1.29 -49.94
CA SER A 770 19.89 -0.93 -51.35
C SER A 770 18.48 -0.45 -51.72
N SER A 771 18.42 0.51 -52.64
CA SER A 771 17.19 0.95 -53.33
C SER A 771 16.89 0.20 -54.62
N GLU A 772 17.72 -0.79 -54.98
CA GLU A 772 17.38 -1.73 -56.06
C GLU A 772 16.27 -2.69 -55.60
N LEU A 773 15.45 -3.16 -56.54
CA LEU A 773 14.34 -4.09 -56.28
C LEU A 773 14.64 -5.47 -56.90
N GLY A 774 14.38 -6.52 -56.14
CA GLY A 774 14.66 -7.91 -56.52
C GLY A 774 16.15 -8.16 -56.80
N ALA A 775 16.47 -9.26 -57.47
CA ALA A 775 17.85 -9.68 -57.75
C ALA A 775 18.58 -8.83 -58.83
N ALA A 776 18.28 -7.54 -58.93
CA ALA A 776 19.08 -6.58 -59.70
C ALA A 776 20.48 -6.47 -59.09
N GLN A 777 21.51 -6.40 -59.92
CA GLN A 777 22.91 -6.60 -59.51
C GLN A 777 23.79 -5.36 -59.72
N ALA A 778 23.22 -4.18 -59.97
CA ALA A 778 24.02 -3.04 -60.42
C ALA A 778 24.85 -2.42 -59.27
N ASN A 779 24.36 -2.50 -58.03
CA ASN A 779 25.04 -2.00 -56.83
C ASN A 779 25.42 -3.07 -55.78
N VAL A 780 25.23 -4.37 -56.07
CA VAL A 780 25.50 -5.48 -55.12
C VAL A 780 26.87 -5.40 -54.45
N GLY A 781 27.91 -5.07 -55.21
CA GLY A 781 29.29 -4.99 -54.71
C GLY A 781 29.53 -3.91 -53.67
N SER A 782 28.60 -2.96 -53.50
CA SER A 782 28.62 -1.96 -52.43
C SER A 782 28.16 -2.52 -51.09
N TYR A 783 27.20 -3.45 -51.11
CA TYR A 783 26.52 -3.96 -49.91
C TYR A 783 26.98 -5.36 -49.50
N ALA A 784 27.61 -6.11 -50.42
CA ALA A 784 27.92 -7.51 -50.24
C ALA A 784 29.32 -7.92 -50.70
N TRP A 785 29.95 -8.81 -49.92
CA TRP A 785 31.01 -9.69 -50.39
C TRP A 785 30.38 -10.99 -50.92
N TYR A 786 30.57 -11.27 -52.21
CA TYR A 786 29.93 -12.36 -52.97
C TYR A 786 30.89 -12.93 -54.03
N ASP A 787 30.48 -13.96 -54.77
CA ASP A 787 31.39 -14.76 -55.61
C ASP A 787 32.30 -13.97 -56.57
N ALA A 788 31.79 -12.90 -57.18
CA ALA A 788 32.53 -12.11 -58.17
C ALA A 788 33.48 -11.04 -57.58
N ASN A 789 33.32 -10.63 -56.31
CA ASN A 789 34.21 -9.62 -55.68
C ASN A 789 35.01 -10.16 -54.49
N SER A 790 34.63 -11.30 -53.89
CA SER A 790 35.26 -11.82 -52.67
C SER A 790 36.59 -12.53 -52.91
N GLY A 791 36.83 -13.03 -54.13
CA GLY A 791 37.95 -13.94 -54.40
C GLY A 791 37.81 -15.32 -53.75
N GLY A 792 36.58 -15.71 -53.37
CA GLY A 792 36.31 -17.01 -52.73
C GLY A 792 36.65 -17.05 -51.24
N LYS A 793 36.57 -15.90 -50.55
CA LYS A 793 36.94 -15.74 -49.13
C LYS A 793 36.05 -14.74 -48.39
N THR A 794 35.93 -14.87 -47.08
CA THR A 794 35.44 -13.81 -46.20
C THR A 794 36.37 -12.59 -46.25
N HIS A 795 35.82 -11.43 -45.88
CA HIS A 795 36.53 -10.17 -45.74
C HIS A 795 36.23 -9.52 -44.39
N PRO A 796 37.03 -8.54 -43.94
CA PRO A 796 36.74 -7.81 -42.72
C PRO A 796 35.34 -7.22 -42.75
N VAL A 797 34.60 -7.35 -41.64
CA VAL A 797 33.22 -6.86 -41.54
C VAL A 797 33.15 -5.35 -41.83
N GLY A 798 32.08 -4.91 -42.47
CA GLY A 798 31.84 -3.50 -42.80
C GLY A 798 32.75 -2.95 -43.91
N THR A 799 33.26 -3.78 -44.82
CA THR A 799 34.20 -3.33 -45.88
C THR A 799 33.72 -3.47 -47.33
N ALA A 800 32.51 -4.01 -47.56
CA ALA A 800 31.93 -4.13 -48.90
C ALA A 800 31.97 -2.78 -49.67
N GLY A 801 32.18 -2.82 -50.98
CA GLY A 801 32.31 -1.62 -51.81
C GLY A 801 33.57 -0.78 -51.61
N GLY A 802 34.51 -1.21 -50.76
CA GLY A 802 35.72 -0.43 -50.42
C GLY A 802 35.49 0.64 -49.34
N GLY A 803 34.42 0.51 -48.55
CA GLY A 803 34.12 1.42 -47.44
C GLY A 803 32.98 1.00 -46.51
N GLY A 804 32.21 -0.05 -46.86
CA GLY A 804 31.05 -0.52 -46.11
C GLY A 804 29.82 0.36 -46.33
N TYR A 805 28.83 -0.15 -47.07
CA TYR A 805 27.50 0.47 -47.08
C TYR A 805 26.57 -0.30 -46.13
N PRO A 806 26.18 0.29 -44.99
CA PRO A 806 25.19 -0.31 -44.12
C PRO A 806 23.78 -0.13 -44.67
N ASN A 807 22.82 -0.78 -44.03
CA ASN A 807 21.41 -0.43 -44.18
C ASN A 807 20.99 0.80 -43.35
N GLU A 808 19.72 1.15 -43.42
CA GLU A 808 19.14 2.33 -42.75
C GLU A 808 19.11 2.27 -41.21
N LEU A 809 19.67 1.20 -40.61
CA LEU A 809 19.89 1.04 -39.17
C LEU A 809 21.38 1.02 -38.79
N ASP A 810 22.29 1.37 -39.72
CA ASP A 810 23.74 1.29 -39.52
C ASP A 810 24.24 -0.15 -39.26
N ILE A 811 23.61 -1.13 -39.93
CA ILE A 811 23.96 -2.56 -39.86
C ILE A 811 24.58 -2.99 -41.20
N PHE A 812 25.75 -3.62 -41.13
CA PHE A 812 26.58 -4.03 -42.27
C PHE A 812 26.47 -5.53 -42.54
N ASP A 813 26.85 -5.96 -43.74
CA ASP A 813 27.01 -7.36 -44.15
C ASP A 813 25.75 -8.26 -44.02
N MET A 814 24.56 -7.67 -43.85
CA MET A 814 23.26 -8.37 -43.92
C MET A 814 22.96 -8.96 -45.32
N SER A 815 23.91 -8.85 -46.26
CA SER A 815 23.91 -9.43 -47.60
C SER A 815 25.35 -9.82 -47.94
N GLY A 816 25.63 -11.10 -48.22
CA GLY A 816 26.98 -11.58 -48.50
C GLY A 816 27.83 -11.86 -47.25
N ASN A 817 29.15 -11.86 -47.43
CA ASN A 817 30.20 -12.24 -46.47
C ASN A 817 30.00 -13.65 -45.84
N VAL A 818 29.24 -13.85 -44.75
CA VAL A 818 28.87 -15.19 -44.27
C VAL A 818 27.35 -15.36 -44.10
N GLU A 819 26.88 -16.60 -44.30
CA GLU A 819 25.50 -16.97 -44.00
C GLU A 819 25.30 -16.93 -42.47
N GLU A 820 24.33 -16.14 -42.03
CA GLU A 820 24.05 -15.94 -40.60
C GLU A 820 23.06 -16.97 -40.06
N ILE A 821 23.44 -17.66 -38.98
CA ILE A 821 22.56 -18.61 -38.29
C ILE A 821 21.43 -17.86 -37.55
N VAL A 822 20.20 -18.17 -37.92
CA VAL A 822 18.98 -17.74 -37.21
C VAL A 822 18.34 -18.89 -36.43
N ARG A 823 17.45 -18.54 -35.48
CA ARG A 823 16.77 -19.51 -34.60
C ARG A 823 15.86 -20.48 -35.35
N ASP A 824 15.16 -19.99 -36.37
CA ASP A 824 13.96 -20.61 -36.93
C ASP A 824 13.82 -20.36 -38.44
N ARG A 825 12.81 -20.99 -39.07
CA ARG A 825 12.41 -20.68 -40.45
C ARG A 825 10.98 -20.19 -40.48
N PRO A 826 10.70 -19.12 -41.23
CA PRO A 826 9.34 -18.69 -41.50
C PRO A 826 8.77 -19.57 -42.62
N ILE A 827 8.06 -20.64 -42.25
CA ILE A 827 7.27 -21.44 -43.19
C ILE A 827 5.81 -21.02 -43.06
N ALA A 828 5.30 -20.31 -44.07
CA ALA A 828 3.87 -20.12 -44.36
C ALA A 828 3.00 -19.78 -43.12
N ILE A 829 3.46 -18.84 -42.30
CA ILE A 829 2.92 -18.65 -40.94
C ILE A 829 1.62 -17.84 -40.88
N GLY A 830 1.21 -17.21 -42.00
CA GLY A 830 0.14 -16.22 -41.98
C GLY A 830 0.53 -15.02 -41.10
N ALA A 831 -0.47 -14.37 -40.50
CA ALA A 831 -0.22 -13.23 -39.63
C ALA A 831 0.28 -13.71 -38.25
N VAL A 832 1.44 -13.23 -37.82
CA VAL A 832 2.08 -13.65 -36.54
C VAL A 832 2.67 -12.48 -35.77
N THR A 833 2.65 -12.61 -34.44
CA THR A 833 3.19 -11.63 -33.49
C THR A 833 4.26 -12.30 -32.63
N ASP A 834 5.44 -11.69 -32.53
CA ASP A 834 6.60 -12.16 -31.75
C ASP A 834 6.91 -13.66 -31.94
N PHE A 835 6.95 -14.11 -33.21
CA PHE A 835 7.22 -15.51 -33.54
C PHE A 835 8.63 -15.93 -33.10
N ASP A 836 8.70 -16.72 -32.03
CA ASP A 836 9.95 -17.22 -31.44
C ASP A 836 10.36 -18.64 -31.90
N GLY A 837 9.72 -19.13 -32.98
CA GLY A 837 10.07 -20.32 -33.76
C GLY A 837 10.60 -21.54 -33.00
N GLY A 838 9.73 -22.54 -32.79
CA GLY A 838 10.08 -23.79 -32.10
C GLY A 838 11.28 -24.54 -32.71
N THR A 839 12.08 -25.16 -31.85
CA THR A 839 13.32 -25.88 -32.18
C THR A 839 13.05 -27.23 -32.87
N ASN A 840 12.66 -27.22 -34.14
CA ASN A 840 12.42 -28.43 -34.95
C ASN A 840 13.74 -29.13 -35.42
N GLY A 841 14.77 -29.17 -34.57
CA GLY A 841 16.09 -29.77 -34.82
C GLY A 841 16.81 -29.33 -36.11
N SER A 842 16.43 -28.15 -36.61
CA SER A 842 16.90 -27.61 -37.87
C SER A 842 17.40 -26.18 -37.69
N SER A 843 18.55 -25.86 -38.27
CA SER A 843 19.15 -24.53 -38.32
C SER A 843 18.94 -23.93 -39.70
N TYR A 844 18.88 -22.60 -39.72
CA TYR A 844 18.57 -21.84 -40.93
C TYR A 844 19.53 -20.67 -41.08
N LEU A 845 19.74 -20.28 -42.32
CA LEU A 845 20.82 -19.42 -42.75
C LEU A 845 20.28 -18.30 -43.63
N PHE A 846 20.67 -17.06 -43.33
CA PHE A 846 20.23 -15.85 -44.00
C PHE A 846 21.43 -15.05 -44.54
N GLY A 847 21.18 -13.99 -45.32
CA GLY A 847 22.23 -13.10 -45.88
C GLY A 847 22.98 -13.62 -47.12
N ALA A 848 23.08 -14.94 -47.31
CA ALA A 848 24.06 -15.57 -48.22
C ALA A 848 25.51 -15.25 -47.80
N ALA A 849 26.49 -15.40 -48.69
CA ALA A 849 27.90 -15.42 -48.33
C ALA A 849 28.83 -15.17 -49.52
N PHE A 850 30.12 -15.00 -49.23
CA PHE A 850 31.21 -14.74 -50.18
C PHE A 850 31.30 -15.68 -51.38
N LYS A 851 30.75 -16.90 -51.29
CA LYS A 851 30.82 -17.96 -52.32
C LYS A 851 29.59 -18.06 -53.20
N TYR A 852 28.55 -17.27 -52.94
CA TYR A 852 27.30 -17.29 -53.71
C TYR A 852 27.22 -16.10 -54.66
N ASN A 853 26.41 -16.25 -55.72
CA ASN A 853 26.19 -15.17 -56.68
C ASN A 853 25.32 -14.05 -56.11
N ALA A 854 25.40 -12.88 -56.73
CA ALA A 854 24.65 -11.69 -56.34
C ALA A 854 23.12 -11.89 -56.23
N ALA A 855 22.53 -12.83 -56.98
CA ALA A 855 21.08 -13.11 -56.88
C ALA A 855 20.70 -13.85 -55.59
N LYS A 856 21.65 -14.52 -54.93
CA LYS A 856 21.45 -15.16 -53.61
C LYS A 856 21.60 -14.19 -52.44
N CYS A 857 22.36 -13.11 -52.60
CA CYS A 857 22.57 -12.09 -51.57
C CYS A 857 21.34 -11.18 -51.35
N ALA A 858 20.26 -11.36 -52.12
CA ALA A 858 19.05 -10.56 -52.00
C ALA A 858 18.20 -10.96 -50.80
N LEU A 859 17.44 -10.00 -50.25
CA LEU A 859 16.58 -10.25 -49.08
C LEU A 859 15.44 -11.23 -49.38
N ASN A 860 15.08 -11.41 -50.65
CA ASN A 860 14.08 -12.39 -51.07
C ASN A 860 14.51 -13.82 -50.66
N PRO A 861 13.73 -14.54 -49.82
CA PRO A 861 14.17 -15.74 -49.11
C PRO A 861 14.40 -16.96 -50.02
N TYR A 862 15.57 -16.99 -50.65
CA TYR A 862 16.06 -18.09 -51.50
C TYR A 862 17.17 -18.93 -50.83
N SER A 863 17.35 -18.88 -49.51
CA SER A 863 18.13 -19.89 -48.77
C SER A 863 17.27 -21.12 -48.47
N ASN A 864 17.53 -22.20 -49.20
CA ASN A 864 16.78 -23.46 -49.14
C ASN A 864 17.45 -24.55 -48.28
N ASN A 865 18.52 -24.20 -47.56
CA ASN A 865 19.30 -25.12 -46.74
C ASN A 865 18.62 -25.35 -45.39
N THR A 866 17.89 -26.47 -45.31
CA THR A 866 17.49 -27.08 -44.04
C THR A 866 18.68 -27.88 -43.52
N ASN A 867 19.37 -27.33 -42.52
CA ASN A 867 20.53 -27.97 -41.91
C ASN A 867 20.15 -28.58 -40.56
N ASN A 868 20.85 -29.62 -40.12
CA ASN A 868 20.80 -30.03 -38.72
C ASN A 868 21.52 -28.98 -37.85
N HIS A 869 21.17 -28.86 -36.58
CA HIS A 869 21.86 -27.95 -35.65
C HIS A 869 23.37 -28.18 -35.55
N ALA A 870 23.85 -29.40 -35.80
CA ALA A 870 25.26 -29.73 -35.83
C ALA A 870 26.02 -29.27 -37.09
N THR A 871 25.35 -28.91 -38.19
CA THR A 871 26.02 -28.55 -39.46
C THR A 871 26.79 -27.23 -39.31
N PHE A 872 28.07 -27.26 -39.66
CA PHE A 872 28.96 -26.12 -39.84
C PHE A 872 29.53 -26.12 -41.27
N GLY A 873 30.05 -24.98 -41.70
CA GLY A 873 30.72 -24.86 -43.00
C GLY A 873 31.54 -23.57 -43.11
N GLU A 874 32.36 -23.49 -44.16
CA GLU A 874 33.32 -22.40 -44.41
C GLU A 874 32.70 -21.01 -44.58
N ALA A 875 31.37 -20.95 -44.68
CA ALA A 875 30.58 -19.75 -44.86
C ALA A 875 29.51 -19.56 -43.78
N TYR A 876 29.49 -20.37 -42.70
CA TYR A 876 28.44 -20.32 -41.67
C TYR A 876 28.94 -19.54 -40.46
N GLY A 877 28.41 -18.33 -40.28
CA GLY A 877 28.74 -17.43 -39.18
C GLY A 877 27.52 -17.05 -38.33
N ILE A 878 27.70 -16.06 -37.46
CA ILE A 878 26.69 -15.66 -36.48
C ILE A 878 26.60 -14.14 -36.32
N ARG A 879 25.39 -13.68 -36.02
CA ARG A 879 25.09 -12.36 -35.46
C ARG A 879 24.22 -12.56 -34.23
N VAL A 880 24.30 -11.65 -33.26
CA VAL A 880 23.55 -11.74 -32.01
C VAL A 880 22.66 -10.52 -31.79
N ILE A 881 21.59 -10.73 -31.01
CA ILE A 881 20.67 -9.69 -30.55
C ILE A 881 20.49 -9.77 -29.02
N ARG A 882 19.98 -8.70 -28.40
CA ARG A 882 19.48 -8.71 -27.01
C ARG A 882 18.23 -7.83 -26.85
N TYR A 883 17.39 -8.14 -25.86
CA TYR A 883 16.18 -7.38 -25.54
C TYR A 883 16.42 -6.32 -24.44
N PRO A 884 15.51 -5.33 -24.31
CA PRO A 884 15.43 -4.38 -23.19
C PRO A 884 14.82 -4.97 -21.91
#